data_AF-A0A976QC61-F1
#
_entry.id   AF-A0A976QC61-F1
#
_cell.length_a   1.000
_cell.length_b   1.000
_cell.length_c   1.000
_cell.angle_alpha   90.00
_cell.angle_beta   90.00
_cell.angle_gamma   90.00
#
_symmetry.space_group_name_H-M   'P 1'
#
loop_
_entity.id
_entity.type
_entity.pdbx_description
1 polymer ?
#
loop_
_entity_poly.entity_id
_entity_poly.type
_entity_poly.pdbx_seq_one_letter_code
_entity_poly.pdbx_strand_id
1 'polypeptide(L)'
;MKKLSAFKINLFGILLLLTAIIITLVLSFNKLTKKSFYSESGTENVQGINANVQITRDDFGVPHIEASVEGDMYFALGYMHARDRLWQMDISRRVAQGRLSEIFGKDLLKYDVLFRTIGIDNYAESFYHDLSDKSREILKSYCDGVNAFIDANNKKLPLEFDVLNYKPEPWKPEHSIMIIRLMGWELNLSWYTDFTFGEIINKFGFDRAKDFFPNYPEDAPFIVKTDKKSKPSDSTKKVSADNLEKNYSKLAELGKDYYDLARGYRRLFNIEGTHIGSNAWVVSGKKSENRKPLLANDPHLVLSAPSKWYEVVLSNTQTGIKTCGFSIAGIPGIAIGCNNFISWGITNLMNDDADFYILKKDSADLTKYVYKGVSYVPDSTVEGIKIKDIKDENFITIRHTKLGPVISDLESTGFKSNHGFRVNRDELLTFRWTGFEFSDEIRCFYDLNNAKNWNDFKNAIKNFNLPASNFVYSDVEGNIGYHAAGKVPLRKNMVNEFSGMYPSNGEVEWSGYVNFDDLPQAFNPKEEYIITANNKPDRDLKYYISNLYEPPYRAERIEMLLKARNNFTAEEFKLIQNDVYSLQAKEFCAYLFDAYRDSLKSSQEEREVIKLLKNWDYEMKAFNPAAMIFAEFEIYLYRNLFESKLGKELFENYVFLKNIPVRTVSKLLRESSSWLFDITGSENKIEKRNEVLRKSLKDALESIKAGSGENDFRKWRWGDVHKVLIRHPLGSVPALSQMVNIGPDEISGNGTTIANAEYSFFSALEKKDFECYLGASMRFIVDMSDLSSYQSVLPSGQSGQPQHSNYKDQNRLWLHGEYKTVLRDNERIKSSNRKVILLIPS
;
A
#
# COMPACT_ATOMS: atom_id res chain seq x y z
N MET A 1 -4.75 50.96 -53.27
CA MET A 1 -3.51 50.33 -52.76
C MET A 1 -3.25 50.81 -51.33
N LYS A 2 -3.66 50.04 -50.31
CA LYS A 2 -3.35 50.34 -48.90
C LYS A 2 -2.89 49.05 -48.19
N LYS A 3 -1.63 49.10 -47.77
CA LYS A 3 -0.94 48.48 -46.63
C LYS A 3 -1.51 47.20 -46.02
N LEU A 4 -0.73 46.12 -46.14
CA LEU A 4 -0.55 45.08 -45.12
C LEU A 4 0.96 44.97 -44.87
N SER A 5 1.46 45.64 -43.82
CA SER A 5 2.85 45.49 -43.36
C SER A 5 2.92 44.34 -42.38
N ALA A 6 3.77 43.35 -42.69
CA ALA A 6 4.05 42.18 -41.88
C ALA A 6 4.53 42.55 -40.46
N PHE A 7 3.91 41.97 -39.44
CA PHE A 7 4.44 41.93 -38.08
C PHE A 7 5.72 41.07 -38.07
N LYS A 8 6.89 41.71 -38.00
CA LYS A 8 8.12 41.00 -37.62
C LYS A 8 8.05 40.72 -36.13
N ILE A 9 7.75 39.48 -35.76
CA ILE A 9 7.80 39.03 -34.36
C ILE A 9 9.26 39.11 -33.89
N ASN A 10 9.53 39.95 -32.88
CA ASN A 10 10.84 40.07 -32.25
C ASN A 10 11.07 38.84 -31.36
N LEU A 11 11.53 37.74 -31.98
CA LEU A 11 11.82 36.47 -31.29
C LEU A 11 12.76 36.66 -30.09
N PHE A 12 13.73 37.59 -30.20
CA PHE A 12 14.68 37.89 -29.13
C PHE A 12 14.01 38.56 -27.92
N GLY A 13 13.12 39.52 -28.16
CA GLY A 13 12.33 40.15 -27.10
C GLY A 13 11.38 39.18 -26.39
N ILE A 14 10.78 38.25 -27.14
CA ILE A 14 9.94 37.17 -26.57
C ILE A 14 10.81 36.22 -25.73
N LEU A 15 11.98 35.82 -26.23
CA LEU A 15 12.89 34.94 -25.50
C LEU A 15 13.37 35.59 -24.20
N LEU A 16 13.71 36.88 -24.21
CA LEU A 16 14.07 37.63 -23.00
C LEU A 16 12.91 37.72 -22.00
N LEU A 17 11.68 37.97 -22.47
CA LEU A 17 10.50 38.01 -21.61
C LEU A 17 10.21 36.64 -20.99
N LEU A 18 10.25 35.57 -21.78
CA LEU A 18 10.07 34.20 -21.28
C LEU A 18 11.15 33.84 -20.26
N THR A 19 12.40 34.21 -20.53
CA THR A 19 13.52 34.01 -19.59
C THR A 19 13.29 34.78 -18.29
N ALA A 20 12.87 36.04 -18.36
CA ALA A 20 12.56 36.85 -17.17
C ALA A 20 11.38 36.29 -16.36
N ILE A 21 10.33 35.78 -17.03
CA ILE A 21 9.19 35.11 -16.39
C ILE A 21 9.66 33.84 -15.68
N ILE A 22 10.44 32.99 -16.35
CA ILE A 22 10.97 31.75 -15.77
C ILE A 22 11.84 32.06 -14.54
N ILE A 23 12.75 33.04 -14.64
CA ILE A 23 13.58 33.48 -13.51
C ILE A 23 12.69 33.95 -12.36
N THR A 24 11.67 34.76 -12.63
CA THR A 24 10.74 35.28 -11.61
C THR A 24 9.95 34.16 -10.94
N LEU A 25 9.49 33.15 -11.70
CA LEU A 25 8.78 31.99 -11.17
C LEU A 25 9.69 31.14 -10.30
N VAL A 26 10.93 30.87 -10.74
CA VAL A 26 11.93 30.13 -9.96
C VAL A 26 12.28 30.87 -8.68
N LEU A 27 12.52 32.19 -8.73
CA LEU A 27 12.80 33.00 -7.54
C LEU A 27 11.60 33.03 -6.58
N SER A 28 10.39 33.15 -7.11
CA SER A 28 9.14 33.08 -6.31
C SER A 28 8.98 31.73 -5.64
N PHE A 29 9.15 30.64 -6.38
CA PHE A 29 9.10 29.27 -5.86
C PHE A 29 10.13 29.08 -4.74
N ASN A 30 11.40 29.45 -4.97
CA ASN A 30 12.47 29.36 -3.98
C ASN A 30 12.19 30.19 -2.72
N LYS A 31 11.53 31.35 -2.86
CA LYS A 31 11.16 32.19 -1.72
C LYS A 31 10.01 31.57 -0.93
N LEU A 32 9.01 31.01 -1.61
CA LEU A 32 7.84 30.39 -0.99
C LEU A 32 8.20 29.08 -0.28
N THR A 33 9.05 28.24 -0.86
CA THR A 33 9.52 27.00 -0.20
C THR A 33 10.30 27.31 1.07
N LYS A 34 11.30 28.20 0.99
CA LYS A 34 12.17 28.57 2.12
C LYS A 34 11.45 29.28 3.27
N LYS A 35 10.26 29.85 3.03
CA LYS A 35 9.42 30.45 4.08
C LYS A 35 9.07 29.45 5.19
N SER A 36 8.96 28.17 4.84
CA SER A 36 8.67 27.06 5.76
C SER A 36 9.92 26.35 6.29
N PHE A 37 11.11 26.95 6.16
CA PHE A 37 12.32 26.39 6.76
C PHE A 37 12.49 26.96 8.17
N TYR A 38 12.13 26.15 9.16
CA TYR A 38 12.12 26.53 10.58
C TYR A 38 13.51 26.37 11.23
N SER A 39 13.82 27.15 12.27
CA SER A 39 15.13 27.11 12.95
C SER A 39 15.39 25.76 13.61
N GLU A 40 16.35 24.99 13.12
CA GLU A 40 16.63 23.64 13.62
C GLU A 40 17.38 23.60 14.96
N SER A 41 17.69 24.76 15.54
CA SER A 41 18.27 24.88 16.86
C SER A 41 17.70 26.08 17.64
N GLY A 42 17.78 26.01 18.97
CA GLY A 42 17.42 27.09 19.88
C GLY A 42 16.36 26.68 20.89
N THR A 43 15.88 27.66 21.66
CA THR A 43 14.85 27.47 22.68
C THR A 43 13.52 28.06 22.21
N GLU A 44 12.44 27.28 22.32
CA GLU A 44 11.09 27.67 21.93
C GLU A 44 10.17 27.54 23.17
N ASN A 45 9.52 28.64 23.56
CA ASN A 45 8.50 28.60 24.60
C ASN A 45 7.21 28.06 24.00
N VAL A 46 6.67 26.98 24.56
CA VAL A 46 5.41 26.38 24.11
C VAL A 46 4.46 26.17 25.28
N GLN A 47 3.15 26.33 25.01
CA GLN A 47 2.10 26.00 25.95
C GLN A 47 1.73 24.51 25.82
N GLY A 48 1.39 23.85 26.93
CA GLY A 48 0.89 22.48 26.93
C GLY A 48 1.89 21.38 27.33
N ILE A 49 3.14 21.74 27.65
CA ILE A 49 4.12 20.83 28.27
C ILE A 49 4.35 21.17 29.74
N ASN A 50 4.73 20.18 30.55
CA ASN A 50 4.93 20.31 32.00
C ASN A 50 6.41 20.36 32.39
N ALA A 51 7.28 19.85 31.54
CA ALA A 51 8.73 19.86 31.69
C ALA A 51 9.40 20.19 30.35
N ASN A 52 10.69 20.52 30.41
CA ASN A 52 11.45 20.78 29.20
C ASN A 52 11.54 19.50 28.34
N VAL A 53 11.39 19.66 27.02
CA VAL A 53 11.61 18.60 26.04
C VAL A 53 12.79 18.97 25.18
N GLN A 54 13.79 18.09 25.11
CA GLN A 54 14.94 18.25 24.24
C GLN A 54 14.75 17.43 22.97
N ILE A 55 14.95 18.07 21.82
CA ILE A 55 14.86 17.43 20.50
C ILE A 55 16.18 17.63 19.79
N THR A 56 16.90 16.55 19.53
CA THR A 56 18.14 16.59 18.74
C THR A 56 17.86 16.01 17.36
N ARG A 57 18.35 16.64 16.28
CA ARG A 57 18.26 16.07 14.93
C ARG A 57 19.59 15.49 14.48
N ASP A 58 19.54 14.32 13.84
CA ASP A 58 20.69 13.78 13.11
C ASP A 58 20.86 14.42 11.71
N ASP A 59 21.89 14.00 10.98
CA ASP A 59 22.23 14.55 9.66
C ASP A 59 21.16 14.27 8.60
N PHE A 60 20.32 13.25 8.81
CA PHE A 60 19.18 12.88 7.95
C PHE A 60 17.85 13.47 8.44
N GLY A 61 17.91 14.35 9.46
CA GLY A 61 16.75 15.06 10.00
C GLY A 61 15.90 14.25 10.98
N VAL A 62 16.32 13.03 11.37
CA VAL A 62 15.60 12.16 12.32
C VAL A 62 15.58 12.84 13.70
N PRO A 63 14.41 13.12 14.28
CA PRO A 63 14.33 13.68 15.62
C PRO A 63 14.54 12.62 16.71
N HIS A 64 15.35 12.99 17.69
CA HIS A 64 15.54 12.29 18.96
C HIS A 64 14.87 13.11 20.05
N ILE A 65 13.70 12.68 20.49
CA ILE A 65 12.85 13.37 21.46
C ILE A 65 13.13 12.80 22.86
N GLU A 66 13.60 13.65 23.77
CA GLU A 66 13.86 13.34 25.17
C GLU A 66 12.93 14.15 26.08
N ALA A 67 12.08 13.46 26.82
CA ALA A 67 11.17 14.07 27.78
C ALA A 67 11.10 13.24 29.07
N SER A 68 10.97 13.89 30.22
CA SER A 68 10.73 13.20 31.51
C SER A 68 9.26 12.90 31.74
N VAL A 69 8.37 13.70 31.15
CA VAL A 69 6.91 13.53 31.23
C VAL A 69 6.44 12.91 29.93
N GLU A 70 5.69 11.81 30.03
CA GLU A 70 5.27 11.06 28.85
C GLU A 70 4.33 11.85 27.93
N GLY A 71 3.39 12.62 28.50
CA GLY A 71 2.53 13.50 27.71
C GLY A 71 3.33 14.50 26.86
N ASP A 72 4.39 15.07 27.43
CA ASP A 72 5.26 16.04 26.75
C ASP A 72 6.05 15.37 25.60
N MET A 73 6.37 14.07 25.71
CA MET A 73 6.97 13.29 24.63
C MET A 73 6.04 13.17 23.41
N TYR A 74 4.75 12.85 23.64
CA TYR A 74 3.76 12.76 22.57
C TYR A 74 3.40 14.13 22.01
N PHE A 75 3.37 15.18 22.84
CA PHE A 75 3.28 16.56 22.40
C PHE A 75 4.41 16.90 21.42
N ALA A 76 5.66 16.63 21.79
CA ALA A 76 6.79 16.92 20.92
C ALA A 76 6.75 16.09 19.63
N LEU A 77 6.28 14.84 19.66
CA LEU A 77 6.07 14.05 18.44
C LEU A 77 5.06 14.73 17.50
N GLY A 78 3.92 15.21 18.03
CA GLY A 78 2.93 15.96 17.26
C GLY A 78 3.48 17.27 16.69
N TYR A 79 4.24 18.00 17.51
CA TYR A 79 4.93 19.23 17.11
C TYR A 79 5.88 18.98 15.93
N MET A 80 6.67 17.90 15.99
CA MET A 80 7.63 17.53 14.96
C MET A 80 6.98 17.00 13.68
N HIS A 81 5.92 16.19 13.80
CA HIS A 81 5.12 15.77 12.65
C HIS A 81 4.51 16.98 11.93
N ALA A 82 3.92 17.93 12.64
CA ALA A 82 3.39 19.15 12.04
C ALA A 82 4.52 19.95 11.38
N ARG A 83 5.63 20.15 12.09
CA ARG A 83 6.78 20.88 11.56
C ARG A 83 7.30 20.34 10.23
N ASP A 84 7.37 19.02 10.09
CA ASP A 84 7.97 18.41 8.92
C ASP A 84 6.95 18.00 7.84
N ARG A 85 5.68 17.73 8.22
CA ARG A 85 4.70 17.01 7.40
C ARG A 85 3.26 17.59 7.45
N LEU A 86 3.07 18.82 7.93
CA LEU A 86 1.73 19.41 8.14
C LEU A 86 0.77 19.25 6.94
N TRP A 87 1.23 19.50 5.72
CA TRP A 87 0.36 19.39 4.55
C TRP A 87 -0.02 17.95 4.21
N GLN A 88 0.92 17.00 4.35
CA GLN A 88 0.64 15.56 4.20
C GLN A 88 -0.45 15.11 5.20
N MET A 89 -0.37 15.58 6.45
CA MET A 89 -1.37 15.33 7.48
C MET A 89 -2.74 15.94 7.12
N ASP A 90 -2.76 17.19 6.66
CA ASP A 90 -3.98 17.91 6.28
C ASP A 90 -4.72 17.24 5.11
N ILE A 91 -3.98 16.84 4.07
CA ILE A 91 -4.56 16.13 2.92
C ILE A 91 -5.14 14.78 3.34
N SER A 92 -4.44 14.01 4.17
CA SER A 92 -4.88 12.69 4.61
C SER A 92 -6.20 12.77 5.40
N ARG A 93 -6.34 13.72 6.33
CA ARG A 93 -7.62 13.93 7.05
C ARG A 93 -8.73 14.39 6.10
N ARG A 94 -8.42 15.24 5.10
CA ARG A 94 -9.43 15.74 4.13
C ARG A 94 -9.95 14.64 3.22
N VAL A 95 -9.11 13.67 2.85
CA VAL A 95 -9.57 12.46 2.16
C VAL A 95 -10.56 11.71 3.06
N ALA A 96 -10.15 11.39 4.28
CA ALA A 96 -10.98 10.61 5.21
C ALA A 96 -12.32 11.29 5.54
N GLN A 97 -12.34 12.62 5.60
CA GLN A 97 -13.54 13.43 5.83
C GLN A 97 -14.36 13.70 4.56
N GLY A 98 -13.87 13.36 3.37
CA GLY A 98 -14.48 13.78 2.11
C GLY A 98 -14.59 15.31 1.98
N ARG A 99 -13.45 16.01 2.00
CA ARG A 99 -13.32 17.48 1.97
C ARG A 99 -12.20 17.97 1.03
N LEU A 100 -11.84 17.20 0.00
CA LEU A 100 -10.85 17.58 -1.01
C LEU A 100 -11.37 18.72 -1.92
N SER A 101 -12.66 18.73 -2.24
CA SER A 101 -13.24 19.75 -3.13
C SER A 101 -13.23 21.15 -2.54
N GLU A 102 -13.10 21.28 -1.22
CA GLU A 102 -12.90 22.57 -0.55
C GLU A 102 -11.61 23.28 -0.98
N ILE A 103 -10.57 22.53 -1.35
CA ILE A 103 -9.23 23.08 -1.67
C ILE A 103 -8.79 22.85 -3.11
N PHE A 104 -9.37 21.85 -3.78
CA PHE A 104 -9.11 21.54 -5.19
C PHE A 104 -10.28 21.86 -6.13
N GLY A 105 -11.46 22.19 -5.59
CA GLY A 105 -12.63 22.56 -6.37
C GLY A 105 -13.47 21.38 -6.86
N LYS A 106 -14.41 21.69 -7.75
CA LYS A 106 -15.54 20.83 -8.14
C LYS A 106 -15.12 19.46 -8.68
N ASP A 107 -13.97 19.35 -9.34
CA ASP A 107 -13.52 18.10 -9.96
C ASP A 107 -13.29 16.97 -8.95
N LEU A 108 -13.03 17.32 -7.68
CA LEU A 108 -12.83 16.34 -6.60
C LEU A 108 -14.08 16.10 -5.74
N LEU A 109 -15.21 16.77 -6.01
CA LEU A 109 -16.47 16.60 -5.27
C LEU A 109 -16.92 15.13 -5.24
N LYS A 110 -16.75 14.42 -6.35
CA LYS A 110 -17.14 13.00 -6.47
C LYS A 110 -16.39 12.08 -5.49
N TYR A 111 -15.15 12.43 -5.12
CA TYR A 111 -14.40 11.67 -4.13
C TYR A 111 -14.80 12.07 -2.71
N ASP A 112 -15.20 13.33 -2.50
CA ASP A 112 -15.80 13.75 -1.24
C ASP A 112 -17.06 12.96 -0.96
N VAL A 113 -17.98 12.87 -1.93
CA VAL A 113 -19.19 12.06 -1.84
C VAL A 113 -18.88 10.59 -1.52
N LEU A 114 -17.87 10.00 -2.16
CA LEU A 114 -17.43 8.63 -1.88
C LEU A 114 -17.04 8.46 -0.40
N PHE A 115 -16.13 9.29 0.13
CA PHE A 115 -15.65 9.13 1.51
C PHE A 115 -16.69 9.53 2.55
N ARG A 116 -17.56 10.50 2.24
CA ARG A 116 -18.76 10.80 3.05
C ARG A 116 -19.69 9.59 3.14
N THR A 117 -19.90 8.90 2.01
CA THR A 117 -20.73 7.70 1.97
C THR A 117 -20.07 6.54 2.71
N ILE A 118 -18.74 6.36 2.64
CA ILE A 118 -18.04 5.34 3.44
C ILE A 118 -18.13 5.67 4.95
N GLY A 119 -18.09 6.95 5.32
CA GLY A 119 -18.32 7.45 6.67
C GLY A 119 -17.14 7.26 7.63
N ILE A 120 -15.90 7.27 7.13
CA ILE A 120 -14.68 7.09 7.97
C ILE A 120 -14.65 8.10 9.13
N ASP A 121 -15.05 9.34 8.87
CA ASP A 121 -15.11 10.40 9.86
C ASP A 121 -16.09 10.08 10.99
N ASN A 122 -17.32 9.69 10.65
CA ASN A 122 -18.36 9.33 11.61
C ASN A 122 -17.93 8.17 12.52
N TYR A 123 -17.30 7.13 11.96
CA TYR A 123 -16.78 6.02 12.76
C TYR A 123 -15.62 6.44 13.66
N ALA A 124 -14.69 7.27 13.16
CA ALA A 124 -13.56 7.75 13.95
C ALA A 124 -14.00 8.60 15.15
N GLU A 125 -15.01 9.47 14.97
CA GLU A 125 -15.60 10.25 16.06
C GLU A 125 -16.25 9.34 17.11
N SER A 126 -17.02 8.33 16.68
CA SER A 126 -17.61 7.35 17.60
C SER A 126 -16.54 6.59 18.39
N PHE A 127 -15.48 6.11 17.73
CA PHE A 127 -14.45 5.30 18.39
C PHE A 127 -13.65 6.08 19.41
N TYR A 128 -13.42 7.39 19.21
CA TYR A 128 -12.69 8.21 20.17
C TYR A 128 -13.29 8.15 21.59
N HIS A 129 -14.62 8.08 21.69
CA HIS A 129 -15.31 7.94 22.97
C HIS A 129 -15.10 6.57 23.62
N ASP A 130 -14.92 5.53 22.83
CA ASP A 130 -14.74 4.14 23.28
C ASP A 130 -13.27 3.77 23.57
N LEU A 131 -12.31 4.62 23.16
CA LEU A 131 -10.89 4.40 23.42
C LEU A 131 -10.57 4.28 24.91
N SER A 132 -9.44 3.65 25.24
CA SER A 132 -8.93 3.67 26.61
C SER A 132 -8.58 5.11 27.06
N ASP A 133 -8.65 5.38 28.37
CA ASP A 133 -8.20 6.67 28.94
C ASP A 133 -6.79 7.02 28.47
N LYS A 134 -5.92 5.99 28.45
CA LYS A 134 -4.54 6.15 28.02
C LYS A 134 -4.44 6.61 26.56
N SER A 135 -5.21 6.01 25.67
CA SER A 135 -5.25 6.39 24.26
C SER A 135 -5.75 7.82 24.06
N ARG A 136 -6.79 8.23 24.80
CA ARG A 136 -7.28 9.62 24.76
C ARG A 136 -6.24 10.63 25.26
N GLU A 137 -5.53 10.32 26.35
CA GLU A 137 -4.44 11.16 26.86
C GLU A 137 -3.34 11.35 25.80
N ILE A 138 -2.88 10.26 25.18
CA ILE A 138 -1.83 10.29 24.15
C ILE A 138 -2.28 11.13 22.95
N LEU A 139 -3.49 10.87 22.44
CA LEU A 139 -4.04 11.62 21.31
C LEU A 139 -4.20 13.11 21.63
N LYS A 140 -4.63 13.44 22.84
CA LYS A 140 -4.75 14.83 23.28
C LYS A 140 -3.38 15.51 23.32
N SER A 141 -2.39 14.93 24.00
CA SER A 141 -1.04 15.52 24.06
C SER A 141 -0.43 15.69 22.68
N TYR A 142 -0.54 14.68 21.82
CA TYR A 142 -0.09 14.76 20.42
C TYR A 142 -0.79 15.89 19.65
N CYS A 143 -2.12 15.99 19.78
CA CYS A 143 -2.92 17.03 19.16
C CYS A 143 -2.53 18.44 19.63
N ASP A 144 -2.31 18.62 20.93
CA ASP A 144 -1.87 19.89 21.52
C ASP A 144 -0.52 20.31 20.92
N GLY A 145 0.40 19.37 20.70
CA GLY A 145 1.68 19.62 20.03
C GLY A 145 1.55 20.04 18.57
N VAL A 146 0.68 19.37 17.81
CA VAL A 146 0.38 19.77 16.41
C VAL A 146 -0.17 21.20 16.37
N ASN A 147 -1.12 21.51 17.26
CA ASN A 147 -1.78 22.81 17.30
C ASN A 147 -0.83 23.92 17.77
N ALA A 148 0.01 23.67 18.76
CA ALA A 148 1.04 24.61 19.18
C ALA A 148 1.97 25.01 18.02
N PHE A 149 2.34 24.05 17.17
CA PHE A 149 3.13 24.33 15.97
C PHE A 149 2.36 25.19 14.95
N ILE A 150 1.10 24.82 14.66
CA ILE A 150 0.23 25.54 13.72
C ILE A 150 0.07 27.00 14.17
N ASP A 151 -0.22 27.24 15.45
CA ASP A 151 -0.45 28.57 16.01
C ASP A 151 0.79 29.45 15.93
N ALA A 152 1.96 28.89 16.31
CA ALA A 152 3.24 29.60 16.26
C ALA A 152 3.68 29.93 14.81
N ASN A 153 3.28 29.14 13.82
CA ASN A 153 3.81 29.21 12.45
C ASN A 153 2.76 29.50 11.37
N ASN A 154 1.57 30.01 11.72
CA ASN A 154 0.48 30.28 10.77
C ASN A 154 0.82 31.29 9.64
N LYS A 155 1.93 32.03 9.75
CA LYS A 155 2.48 32.93 8.71
C LYS A 155 3.64 32.31 7.92
N LYS A 156 4.10 31.12 8.29
CA LYS A 156 5.25 30.40 7.71
C LYS A 156 4.85 28.97 7.31
N LEU A 157 3.69 28.83 6.69
CA LEU A 157 3.17 27.53 6.27
C LEU A 157 3.94 26.95 5.07
N PRO A 158 3.92 25.60 4.90
CA PRO A 158 4.42 24.93 3.70
C PRO A 158 3.86 25.51 2.39
N LEU A 159 4.64 25.36 1.30
CA LEU A 159 4.35 25.90 -0.03
C LEU A 159 2.93 25.59 -0.50
N GLU A 160 2.43 24.40 -0.20
CA GLU A 160 1.18 23.89 -0.71
C GLU A 160 -0.02 24.72 -0.23
N PHE A 161 0.04 25.24 1.00
CA PHE A 161 -0.97 26.16 1.54
C PHE A 161 -0.99 27.50 0.79
N ASP A 162 0.18 28.02 0.42
CA ASP A 162 0.30 29.26 -0.36
C ASP A 162 -0.19 29.05 -1.81
N VAL A 163 0.18 27.94 -2.45
CA VAL A 163 -0.22 27.60 -3.84
C VAL A 163 -1.73 27.36 -3.95
N LEU A 164 -2.31 26.65 -2.99
CA LEU A 164 -3.74 26.34 -2.97
C LEU A 164 -4.58 27.45 -2.32
N ASN A 165 -3.92 28.46 -1.74
CA ASN A 165 -4.52 29.64 -1.09
C ASN A 165 -5.49 29.28 0.04
N TYR A 166 -5.02 28.51 1.02
CA TYR A 166 -5.78 28.18 2.22
C TYR A 166 -4.88 28.02 3.45
N LYS A 167 -5.48 27.87 4.63
CA LYS A 167 -4.77 27.63 5.89
C LYS A 167 -5.23 26.31 6.53
N PRO A 168 -4.37 25.61 7.27
CA PRO A 168 -4.78 24.42 8.01
C PRO A 168 -5.75 24.79 9.13
N GLU A 169 -6.75 23.93 9.34
CA GLU A 169 -7.60 23.96 10.53
C GLU A 169 -6.87 23.31 11.72
N PRO A 170 -7.24 23.62 12.98
CA PRO A 170 -6.74 22.90 14.14
C PRO A 170 -6.85 21.39 13.98
N TRP A 171 -5.83 20.68 14.43
CA TRP A 171 -5.87 19.23 14.58
C TRP A 171 -6.80 18.86 15.73
N LYS A 172 -7.41 17.68 15.64
CA LYS A 172 -8.24 17.08 16.67
C LYS A 172 -7.83 15.62 16.85
N PRO A 173 -8.02 15.02 18.04
CA PRO A 173 -7.71 13.61 18.28
C PRO A 173 -8.25 12.63 17.23
N GLU A 174 -9.47 12.86 16.76
CA GLU A 174 -10.19 12.00 15.83
C GLU A 174 -9.53 11.96 14.46
N HIS A 175 -8.83 13.03 14.04
CA HIS A 175 -8.10 13.05 12.77
C HIS A 175 -6.99 11.99 12.71
N SER A 176 -6.38 11.64 13.84
CA SER A 176 -5.39 10.55 13.91
C SER A 176 -6.05 9.19 13.68
N ILE A 177 -7.23 8.97 14.25
CA ILE A 177 -8.03 7.76 14.05
C ILE A 177 -8.48 7.66 12.59
N MET A 178 -8.91 8.77 11.99
CA MET A 178 -9.29 8.85 10.58
C MET A 178 -8.16 8.41 9.64
N ILE A 179 -6.91 8.82 9.90
CA ILE A 179 -5.76 8.38 9.08
C ILE A 179 -5.53 6.87 9.21
N ILE A 180 -5.64 6.31 10.42
CA ILE A 180 -5.52 4.86 10.65
C ILE A 180 -6.59 4.12 9.83
N ARG A 181 -7.83 4.58 9.86
CA ARG A 181 -8.94 3.98 9.11
C ARG A 181 -8.79 4.13 7.62
N LEU A 182 -8.35 5.30 7.14
CA LEU A 182 -8.06 5.51 5.72
C LEU A 182 -6.98 4.54 5.23
N MET A 183 -5.91 4.34 6.01
CA MET A 183 -4.90 3.34 5.71
C MET A 183 -5.49 1.93 5.69
N GLY A 184 -6.37 1.58 6.62
CA GLY A 184 -7.10 0.31 6.58
C GLY A 184 -7.91 0.13 5.29
N TRP A 185 -8.60 1.18 4.83
CA TRP A 185 -9.39 1.15 3.59
C TRP A 185 -8.50 1.06 2.33
N GLU A 186 -7.40 1.82 2.28
CA GLU A 186 -6.42 1.75 1.20
C GLU A 186 -5.78 0.36 1.07
N LEU A 187 -5.63 -0.33 2.21
CA LEU A 187 -5.06 -1.68 2.32
C LEU A 187 -6.09 -2.81 2.17
N ASN A 188 -7.36 -2.48 1.92
CA ASN A 188 -8.41 -3.47 1.67
C ASN A 188 -8.45 -3.83 0.17
N LEU A 189 -8.20 -5.10 -0.14
CA LEU A 189 -8.26 -5.66 -1.49
C LEU A 189 -9.53 -6.45 -1.79
N SER A 190 -10.25 -6.94 -0.76
CA SER A 190 -11.31 -7.94 -0.96
C SER A 190 -12.45 -7.38 -1.80
N TRP A 191 -12.86 -6.16 -1.51
CA TRP A 191 -13.96 -5.55 -2.22
C TRP A 191 -13.68 -5.34 -3.71
N TYR A 192 -12.42 -5.09 -4.11
CA TYR A 192 -12.05 -5.00 -5.54
C TYR A 192 -12.21 -6.35 -6.25
N THR A 193 -11.81 -7.42 -5.56
CA THR A 193 -11.82 -8.76 -6.13
C THR A 193 -13.23 -9.29 -6.32
N ASP A 194 -14.16 -8.94 -5.43
CA ASP A 194 -15.58 -9.30 -5.55
C ASP A 194 -16.22 -8.77 -6.83
N PHE A 195 -15.96 -7.49 -7.17
CA PHE A 195 -16.45 -6.90 -8.42
C PHE A 195 -15.85 -7.59 -9.65
N THR A 196 -14.53 -7.68 -9.69
CA THR A 196 -13.81 -8.21 -10.87
C THR A 196 -14.16 -9.68 -11.12
N PHE A 197 -14.18 -10.51 -10.07
CA PHE A 197 -14.55 -11.92 -10.20
C PHE A 197 -16.03 -12.09 -10.49
N GLY A 198 -16.87 -11.22 -9.95
CA GLY A 198 -18.28 -11.18 -10.30
C GLY A 198 -18.54 -10.92 -11.77
N GLU A 199 -17.83 -9.97 -12.39
CA GLU A 199 -17.92 -9.72 -13.83
C GLU A 199 -17.45 -10.91 -14.67
N ILE A 200 -16.38 -11.61 -14.25
CA ILE A 200 -15.88 -12.81 -14.93
C ILE A 200 -16.90 -13.96 -14.82
N ILE A 201 -17.47 -14.21 -13.63
CA ILE A 201 -18.49 -15.23 -13.42
C ILE A 201 -19.73 -14.92 -14.24
N ASN A 202 -20.20 -13.67 -14.23
CA ASN A 202 -21.34 -13.23 -15.04
C ASN A 202 -21.11 -13.45 -16.54
N LYS A 203 -19.86 -13.37 -17.00
CA LYS A 203 -19.51 -13.53 -18.42
C LYS A 203 -19.38 -14.99 -18.86
N PHE A 204 -18.86 -15.89 -18.02
CA PHE A 204 -18.49 -17.25 -18.43
C PHE A 204 -19.16 -18.38 -17.65
N GLY A 205 -19.89 -18.05 -16.59
CA GLY A 205 -20.32 -19.00 -15.56
C GLY A 205 -19.17 -19.50 -14.68
N PHE A 206 -19.50 -20.05 -13.52
CA PHE A 206 -18.51 -20.41 -12.50
C PHE A 206 -17.46 -21.43 -13.00
N ASP A 207 -17.88 -22.44 -13.76
CA ASP A 207 -17.01 -23.53 -14.21
C ASP A 207 -15.85 -23.08 -15.10
N ARG A 208 -16.06 -22.05 -15.92
CA ARG A 208 -15.00 -21.44 -16.74
C ARG A 208 -14.28 -20.31 -16.01
N ALA A 209 -14.98 -19.57 -15.15
CA ALA A 209 -14.43 -18.47 -14.38
C ALA A 209 -13.29 -18.91 -13.44
N LYS A 210 -13.37 -20.12 -12.86
CA LYS A 210 -12.34 -20.66 -11.96
C LYS A 210 -10.92 -20.71 -12.55
N ASP A 211 -10.79 -20.76 -13.88
CA ASP A 211 -9.49 -20.74 -14.53
C ASP A 211 -8.79 -19.37 -14.35
N PHE A 212 -9.55 -18.28 -14.16
CA PHE A 212 -9.03 -16.94 -13.83
C PHE A 212 -8.69 -16.77 -12.35
N PHE A 213 -9.11 -17.67 -11.46
CA PHE A 213 -8.87 -17.51 -10.03
C PHE A 213 -7.56 -18.18 -9.61
N PRO A 214 -6.78 -17.55 -8.72
CA PRO A 214 -5.50 -18.10 -8.32
C PRO A 214 -5.68 -19.14 -7.22
N ASN A 215 -4.71 -20.03 -7.07
CA ASN A 215 -4.52 -20.84 -5.88
C ASN A 215 -3.23 -20.40 -5.15
N TYR A 216 -2.94 -21.03 -4.02
CA TYR A 216 -1.64 -20.94 -3.36
C TYR A 216 -0.96 -22.32 -3.45
N PRO A 217 0.24 -22.45 -4.04
CA PRO A 217 0.87 -23.76 -4.25
C PRO A 217 1.11 -24.51 -2.94
N GLU A 218 0.86 -25.83 -2.92
CA GLU A 218 1.02 -26.65 -1.71
C GLU A 218 2.47 -26.82 -1.23
N ASP A 219 3.42 -26.62 -2.15
CA ASP A 219 4.87 -26.69 -1.95
C ASP A 219 5.49 -25.32 -1.64
N ALA A 220 4.71 -24.24 -1.71
CA ALA A 220 5.18 -22.90 -1.36
C ALA A 220 5.38 -22.72 0.16
N PRO A 221 6.23 -21.76 0.58
CA PRO A 221 6.43 -21.47 1.98
C PRO A 221 5.17 -20.93 2.69
N PHE A 222 4.94 -21.39 3.91
CA PHE A 222 3.95 -20.86 4.86
C PHE A 222 4.68 -20.17 6.01
N ILE A 223 4.05 -19.17 6.65
CA ILE A 223 4.67 -18.44 7.77
C ILE A 223 4.85 -19.38 8.98
N VAL A 224 3.78 -20.08 9.36
CA VAL A 224 3.78 -21.13 10.39
C VAL A 224 4.14 -22.46 9.74
N LYS A 225 5.14 -23.13 10.29
CA LYS A 225 5.66 -24.40 9.79
C LYS A 225 5.14 -25.55 10.64
N THR A 226 4.32 -26.40 10.05
CA THR A 226 3.73 -27.57 10.72
C THR A 226 4.17 -28.86 10.04
N ASP A 227 4.53 -29.88 10.84
CA ASP A 227 4.96 -31.19 10.35
C ASP A 227 3.80 -32.10 9.93
N LYS A 228 2.56 -31.71 10.19
CA LYS A 228 1.37 -32.53 9.93
C LYS A 228 0.57 -31.91 8.79
N LYS A 229 0.36 -32.68 7.72
CA LYS A 229 -0.71 -32.40 6.76
C LYS A 229 -2.03 -32.75 7.42
N SER A 230 -2.88 -31.76 7.72
CA SER A 230 -4.28 -32.06 7.99
C SER A 230 -4.97 -32.46 6.67
N LYS A 231 -5.92 -33.41 6.73
CA LYS A 231 -6.76 -33.71 5.57
C LYS A 231 -7.73 -32.53 5.37
N PRO A 232 -7.97 -32.06 4.14
CA PRO A 232 -8.97 -31.05 3.87
C PRO A 232 -10.32 -31.45 4.48
N SER A 233 -10.96 -30.51 5.18
CA SER A 233 -12.30 -30.70 5.73
C SER A 233 -13.34 -30.67 4.61
N ASP A 234 -13.88 -31.85 4.26
CA ASP A 234 -15.01 -32.05 3.33
C ASP A 234 -16.33 -31.57 3.96
N SER A 235 -16.50 -30.25 4.10
CA SER A 235 -17.77 -29.67 4.56
C SER A 235 -18.23 -28.54 3.65
N THR A 236 -18.30 -28.81 2.35
CA THR A 236 -18.87 -27.88 1.37
C THR A 236 -20.34 -28.22 1.15
N LYS A 237 -21.26 -27.49 1.79
CA LYS A 237 -22.67 -27.51 1.37
C LYS A 237 -22.77 -26.74 0.04
N LYS A 238 -23.24 -27.40 -1.03
CA LYS A 238 -23.46 -26.75 -2.33
C LYS A 238 -24.56 -25.69 -2.22
N VAL A 239 -24.21 -24.40 -2.33
CA VAL A 239 -25.14 -23.37 -2.81
C VAL A 239 -25.37 -23.62 -4.31
N SER A 240 -26.57 -23.39 -4.84
CA SER A 240 -26.84 -23.59 -6.27
C SER A 240 -26.05 -22.58 -7.11
N ALA A 241 -25.39 -23.05 -8.18
CA ALA A 241 -24.63 -22.19 -9.09
C ALA A 241 -25.50 -21.06 -9.69
N ASP A 242 -26.78 -21.32 -9.92
CA ASP A 242 -27.72 -20.34 -10.50
C ASP A 242 -27.99 -19.13 -9.59
N ASN A 243 -28.07 -19.32 -8.26
CA ASN A 243 -28.26 -18.19 -7.33
C ASN A 243 -26.99 -17.33 -7.24
N LEU A 244 -25.83 -17.97 -7.40
CA LEU A 244 -24.52 -17.34 -7.33
C LEU A 244 -24.29 -16.36 -8.48
N GLU A 245 -24.55 -16.82 -9.70
CA GLU A 245 -24.38 -16.02 -10.91
C GLU A 245 -25.27 -14.77 -10.88
N LYS A 246 -26.52 -14.93 -10.43
CA LYS A 246 -27.48 -13.83 -10.30
C LYS A 246 -27.03 -12.73 -9.32
N ASN A 247 -26.45 -13.10 -8.17
CA ASN A 247 -25.98 -12.11 -7.19
C ASN A 247 -24.76 -11.36 -7.71
N TYR A 248 -23.88 -12.02 -8.46
CA TYR A 248 -22.75 -11.34 -9.10
C TYR A 248 -23.15 -10.36 -10.19
N SER A 249 -24.11 -10.73 -11.06
CA SER A 249 -24.65 -9.79 -12.05
C SER A 249 -25.18 -8.53 -11.36
N LYS A 250 -25.88 -8.70 -10.25
CA LYS A 250 -26.42 -7.58 -9.47
C LYS A 250 -25.35 -6.75 -8.77
N LEU A 251 -24.31 -7.38 -8.21
CA LEU A 251 -23.18 -6.65 -7.62
C LEU A 251 -22.49 -5.77 -8.66
N ALA A 252 -22.18 -6.33 -9.84
CA ALA A 252 -21.60 -5.59 -10.94
C ALA A 252 -22.50 -4.41 -11.37
N GLU A 253 -23.83 -4.62 -11.41
CA GLU A 253 -24.79 -3.58 -11.77
C GLU A 253 -24.99 -2.50 -10.69
N LEU A 254 -24.96 -2.87 -9.41
CA LEU A 254 -25.27 -1.99 -8.26
C LEU A 254 -24.04 -1.26 -7.72
N GLY A 255 -22.85 -1.84 -7.84
CA GLY A 255 -21.64 -1.27 -7.26
C GLY A 255 -20.69 -0.65 -8.29
N LYS A 256 -21.10 -0.53 -9.56
CA LYS A 256 -20.27 0.07 -10.62
C LYS A 256 -19.76 1.46 -10.24
N ASP A 257 -20.61 2.33 -9.72
CA ASP A 257 -20.23 3.69 -9.36
C ASP A 257 -19.24 3.72 -8.20
N TYR A 258 -19.47 2.89 -7.18
CA TYR A 258 -18.50 2.70 -6.10
C TYR A 258 -17.14 2.26 -6.64
N TYR A 259 -17.13 1.26 -7.51
CA TYR A 259 -15.92 0.74 -8.15
C TYR A 259 -15.20 1.82 -8.97
N ASP A 260 -15.91 2.52 -9.86
CA ASP A 260 -15.37 3.57 -10.73
C ASP A 260 -14.82 4.77 -9.93
N LEU A 261 -15.55 5.20 -8.89
CA LEU A 261 -15.12 6.30 -8.02
C LEU A 261 -13.87 5.90 -7.23
N ALA A 262 -13.85 4.71 -6.64
CA ALA A 262 -12.70 4.26 -5.88
C ALA A 262 -11.48 4.00 -6.78
N ARG A 263 -11.65 3.44 -7.99
CA ARG A 263 -10.61 3.38 -9.03
C ARG A 263 -10.11 4.76 -9.44
N GLY A 264 -11.03 5.72 -9.59
CA GLY A 264 -10.73 7.11 -9.87
C GLY A 264 -9.89 7.78 -8.78
N TYR A 265 -10.27 7.59 -7.52
CA TYR A 265 -9.55 8.08 -6.35
C TYR A 265 -8.13 7.52 -6.33
N ARG A 266 -8.01 6.20 -6.55
CA ARG A 266 -6.70 5.58 -6.63
C ARG A 266 -5.83 6.21 -7.73
N ARG A 267 -6.35 6.36 -8.96
CA ARG A 267 -5.60 7.03 -10.03
C ARG A 267 -5.18 8.46 -9.68
N LEU A 268 -6.02 9.24 -8.98
CA LEU A 268 -5.69 10.60 -8.54
C LEU A 268 -4.44 10.64 -7.66
N PHE A 269 -4.28 9.66 -6.77
CA PHE A 269 -3.12 9.55 -5.86
C PHE A 269 -1.98 8.70 -6.43
N ASN A 270 -1.95 8.45 -7.74
CA ASN A 270 -0.97 7.61 -8.44
C ASN A 270 -0.96 6.15 -7.96
N ILE A 271 -2.13 5.67 -7.54
CA ILE A 271 -2.35 4.35 -7.00
C ILE A 271 -2.75 3.42 -8.19
N GLU A 272 -1.80 2.96 -9.02
CA GLU A 272 -2.01 2.15 -10.27
C GLU A 272 -1.86 0.59 -10.18
N GLY A 273 -2.08 -0.09 -9.04
CA GLY A 273 -2.15 -1.56 -8.86
C GLY A 273 -2.76 -2.00 -7.51
N THR A 274 -2.35 -3.11 -6.89
CA THR A 274 -2.92 -3.56 -5.59
C THR A 274 -2.49 -2.72 -4.40
N HIS A 275 -1.32 -2.07 -4.46
CA HIS A 275 -0.77 -1.17 -3.42
C HIS A 275 -0.28 -1.81 -2.14
N ILE A 276 -0.02 -3.11 -2.16
CA ILE A 276 0.29 -3.83 -0.93
C ILE A 276 1.24 -4.98 -1.21
N GLY A 277 2.45 -4.82 -0.71
CA GLY A 277 3.36 -5.91 -0.41
C GLY A 277 4.14 -5.54 0.84
N SER A 278 4.90 -6.46 1.40
CA SER A 278 5.90 -6.21 2.44
C SER A 278 6.78 -7.44 2.56
N ASN A 279 8.03 -7.28 2.96
CA ASN A 279 8.79 -8.37 3.55
C ASN A 279 9.04 -8.09 5.04
N ALA A 280 9.01 -9.15 5.85
CA ALA A 280 9.68 -9.18 7.13
C ALA A 280 10.24 -10.58 7.36
N TRP A 281 11.43 -10.66 7.94
CA TRP A 281 11.97 -11.91 8.43
C TRP A 281 12.80 -11.69 9.69
N VAL A 282 12.91 -12.75 10.48
CA VAL A 282 13.72 -12.78 11.69
C VAL A 282 14.45 -14.11 11.76
N VAL A 283 15.69 -14.09 12.21
CA VAL A 283 16.47 -15.30 12.50
C VAL A 283 16.86 -15.33 13.97
N SER A 284 16.95 -16.51 14.56
CA SER A 284 17.40 -16.66 15.95
C SER A 284 18.92 -16.47 16.07
N GLY A 285 19.39 -16.41 17.31
CA GLY A 285 20.83 -16.40 17.61
C GLY A 285 21.61 -17.59 17.05
N LYS A 286 20.98 -18.73 16.71
CA LYS A 286 21.70 -19.86 16.11
C LYS A 286 22.09 -19.62 14.65
N LYS A 287 21.45 -18.65 13.99
CA LYS A 287 21.70 -18.30 12.59
C LYS A 287 22.42 -16.97 12.43
N SER A 288 22.59 -16.18 13.49
CA SER A 288 23.33 -14.91 13.45
C SER A 288 24.77 -15.06 13.94
N GLU A 289 25.65 -14.15 13.52
CA GLU A 289 27.06 -14.13 13.93
C GLU A 289 27.21 -13.88 15.44
N ASN A 290 26.48 -12.90 15.97
CA ASN A 290 26.59 -12.45 17.36
C ASN A 290 25.69 -13.20 18.35
N ARG A 291 25.10 -14.33 17.93
CA ARG A 291 24.25 -15.20 18.76
C ARG A 291 23.02 -14.54 19.38
N LYS A 292 22.55 -13.43 18.80
CA LYS A 292 21.27 -12.78 19.12
C LYS A 292 20.43 -12.57 17.86
N PRO A 293 19.10 -12.46 17.98
CA PRO A 293 18.23 -12.33 16.82
C PRO A 293 18.56 -11.12 15.93
N LEU A 294 18.31 -11.28 14.64
CA LEU A 294 18.32 -10.22 13.63
C LEU A 294 16.94 -10.16 12.98
N LEU A 295 16.37 -8.96 12.86
CA LEU A 295 15.07 -8.72 12.22
C LEU A 295 15.23 -7.71 11.08
N ALA A 296 14.61 -7.99 9.93
CA ALA A 296 14.44 -7.05 8.82
C ALA A 296 12.96 -6.84 8.51
N ASN A 297 12.59 -5.62 8.11
CA ASN A 297 11.27 -5.29 7.59
C ASN A 297 11.36 -4.19 6.52
N ASP A 298 10.62 -4.36 5.42
CA ASP A 298 10.48 -3.41 4.32
C ASP A 298 9.07 -3.51 3.70
N PRO A 299 8.09 -2.71 4.18
CA PRO A 299 6.77 -2.62 3.58
C PRO A 299 6.85 -2.06 2.16
N HIS A 300 6.13 -2.68 1.22
CA HIS A 300 6.03 -2.26 -0.18
C HIS A 300 4.72 -1.50 -0.41
N LEU A 301 4.83 -0.18 -0.54
CA LEU A 301 3.70 0.74 -0.71
C LEU A 301 4.01 1.68 -1.89
N VAL A 302 3.02 2.45 -2.32
CA VAL A 302 3.25 3.54 -3.28
C VAL A 302 4.32 4.48 -2.75
N LEU A 303 5.29 4.77 -3.61
CA LEU A 303 6.35 5.71 -3.31
C LEU A 303 5.85 7.14 -3.49
N SER A 304 5.95 7.94 -2.42
CA SER A 304 5.53 9.33 -2.40
C SER A 304 6.63 10.24 -1.86
N ALA A 305 6.60 11.51 -2.26
CA ALA A 305 7.40 12.57 -1.68
C ALA A 305 6.44 13.56 -0.99
N PRO A 306 6.51 13.73 0.33
CA PRO A 306 7.34 12.97 1.27
C PRO A 306 6.92 11.49 1.41
N SER A 307 7.85 10.67 1.92
CA SER A 307 7.64 9.24 2.20
C SER A 307 6.48 9.03 3.19
N LYS A 308 5.77 7.90 3.09
CA LYS A 308 4.67 7.57 4.02
C LYS A 308 5.12 7.51 5.48
N TRP A 309 6.31 6.94 5.71
CA TRP A 309 6.90 6.78 7.03
C TRP A 309 7.63 8.04 7.51
N TYR A 310 7.62 8.24 8.83
CA TYR A 310 8.38 9.25 9.53
C TYR A 310 9.24 8.55 10.60
N GLU A 311 10.55 8.68 10.50
CA GLU A 311 11.46 8.01 11.43
C GLU A 311 11.68 8.87 12.68
N VAL A 312 11.68 8.28 13.87
CA VAL A 312 11.86 9.00 15.14
C VAL A 312 12.40 8.12 16.25
N VAL A 313 13.17 8.72 17.16
CA VAL A 313 13.59 8.13 18.43
C VAL A 313 12.89 8.85 19.58
N LEU A 314 12.16 8.10 20.40
CA LEU A 314 11.44 8.57 21.57
C LEU A 314 12.13 8.05 22.83
N SER A 315 12.45 8.94 23.78
CA SER A 315 13.11 8.61 25.04
C SER A 315 12.35 9.22 26.21
N ASN A 316 11.76 8.37 27.04
CA ASN A 316 11.24 8.78 28.34
C ASN A 316 12.38 8.68 29.37
N THR A 317 12.93 9.84 29.76
CA THR A 317 14.10 9.91 30.65
C THR A 317 13.77 9.54 32.09
N GLN A 318 12.50 9.57 32.48
CA GLN A 318 12.05 9.17 33.81
C GLN A 318 11.95 7.64 33.94
N THR A 319 11.43 6.95 32.93
CA THR A 319 11.27 5.48 32.96
C THR A 319 12.48 4.74 32.39
N GLY A 320 13.32 5.42 31.62
CA GLY A 320 14.44 4.83 30.88
C GLY A 320 14.02 4.09 29.60
N ILE A 321 12.72 4.09 29.26
CA ILE A 321 12.22 3.49 28.02
C ILE A 321 12.64 4.36 26.83
N LYS A 322 13.24 3.71 25.83
CA LYS A 322 13.67 4.27 24.58
C LYS A 322 13.16 3.43 23.42
N THR A 323 12.33 4.04 22.60
CA THR A 323 11.67 3.39 21.47
C THR A 323 12.02 4.14 20.19
N CYS A 324 12.36 3.42 19.13
CA CYS A 324 12.74 4.03 17.86
C CYS A 324 12.24 3.22 16.68
N GLY A 325 12.10 3.89 15.54
CA GLY A 325 11.68 3.29 14.28
C GLY A 325 10.78 4.26 13.53
N PHE A 326 9.71 3.73 12.95
CA PHE A 326 8.85 4.46 12.03
C PHE A 326 7.45 4.68 12.62
N SER A 327 7.07 5.95 12.69
CA SER A 327 5.70 6.43 12.87
C SER A 327 5.09 6.79 11.51
N ILE A 328 3.81 7.17 11.53
CA ILE A 328 3.13 7.80 10.41
C ILE A 328 2.77 9.23 10.83
N ALA A 329 3.10 10.21 9.98
CA ALA A 329 2.75 11.60 10.25
C ALA A 329 1.23 11.74 10.44
N GLY A 330 0.80 12.24 11.59
CA GLY A 330 -0.61 12.29 11.98
C GLY A 330 -1.04 11.23 12.99
N ILE A 331 -0.21 10.21 13.28
CA ILE A 331 -0.51 9.13 14.24
C ILE A 331 0.60 9.09 15.31
N PRO A 332 0.28 9.11 16.61
CA PRO A 332 1.29 8.99 17.66
C PRO A 332 1.82 7.55 17.81
N GLY A 333 3.11 7.44 18.16
CA GLY A 333 3.77 6.16 18.47
C GLY A 333 4.56 5.55 17.30
N ILE A 334 5.33 4.51 17.62
CA ILE A 334 6.15 3.75 16.67
C ILE A 334 5.38 2.52 16.20
N ALA A 335 5.08 2.42 14.91
CA ALA A 335 4.36 1.29 14.33
C ALA A 335 5.30 0.12 14.01
N ILE A 336 6.49 0.40 13.47
CA ILE A 336 7.55 -0.59 13.18
C ILE A 336 8.84 -0.12 13.83
N GLY A 337 9.51 -0.95 14.60
CA GLY A 337 10.73 -0.53 15.29
C GLY A 337 11.21 -1.45 16.38
N CYS A 338 11.90 -0.86 17.36
CA CYS A 338 12.40 -1.55 18.53
C CYS A 338 12.42 -0.65 19.76
N ASN A 339 12.43 -1.26 20.95
CA ASN A 339 12.71 -0.57 22.20
C ASN A 339 13.96 -1.18 22.88
N ASN A 340 14.13 -0.98 24.19
CA ASN A 340 15.28 -1.51 24.94
C ASN A 340 15.34 -3.05 24.99
N PHE A 341 14.23 -3.73 24.71
CA PHE A 341 14.07 -5.16 25.01
C PHE A 341 13.67 -5.99 23.79
N ILE A 342 12.84 -5.42 22.92
CA ILE A 342 12.23 -6.14 21.80
C ILE A 342 12.33 -5.33 20.50
N SER A 343 12.21 -6.03 19.38
CA SER A 343 11.97 -5.45 18.06
C SER A 343 10.81 -6.12 17.38
N TRP A 344 10.12 -5.38 16.51
CA TRP A 344 8.99 -5.88 15.76
C TRP A 344 8.93 -5.32 14.34
N GLY A 345 8.32 -6.10 13.45
CA GLY A 345 8.01 -5.71 12.08
C GLY A 345 6.57 -6.11 11.71
N ILE A 346 6.03 -5.48 10.67
CA ILE A 346 4.64 -5.67 10.24
C ILE A 346 4.60 -5.94 8.74
N THR A 347 3.78 -6.92 8.35
CA THR A 347 3.35 -7.13 6.96
C THR A 347 1.83 -7.31 6.91
N ASN A 348 1.20 -7.03 5.77
CA ASN A 348 -0.24 -7.25 5.61
C ASN A 348 -0.58 -8.76 5.65
N LEU A 349 -1.64 -9.15 6.38
CA LEU A 349 -2.16 -10.53 6.43
C LEU A 349 -2.86 -10.93 5.12
N MET A 350 -3.17 -9.95 4.27
CA MET A 350 -4.00 -10.05 3.06
C MET A 350 -5.43 -10.48 3.38
N ASN A 351 -5.93 -10.13 4.57
CA ASN A 351 -7.23 -10.55 5.07
C ASN A 351 -8.37 -10.12 4.13
N ASP A 352 -9.30 -11.04 3.92
CA ASP A 352 -10.57 -10.75 3.25
C ASP A 352 -11.57 -10.24 4.30
N ASP A 353 -11.63 -8.92 4.43
CA ASP A 353 -12.21 -8.20 5.57
C ASP A 353 -13.41 -7.31 5.19
N ALA A 354 -13.93 -7.44 3.98
CA ALA A 354 -15.14 -6.79 3.52
C ALA A 354 -16.00 -7.68 2.63
N ASP A 355 -17.31 -7.50 2.70
CA ASP A 355 -18.31 -8.19 1.88
C ASP A 355 -19.44 -7.24 1.47
N PHE A 356 -20.09 -7.54 0.34
CA PHE A 356 -21.24 -6.80 -0.15
C PHE A 356 -22.56 -7.53 0.15
N TYR A 357 -23.60 -6.76 0.48
CA TYR A 357 -24.93 -7.30 0.73
C TYR A 357 -25.98 -6.64 -0.17
N ILE A 358 -26.75 -7.47 -0.87
CA ILE A 358 -27.88 -7.04 -1.70
C ILE A 358 -29.17 -7.23 -0.89
N LEU A 359 -29.71 -6.14 -0.38
CA LEU A 359 -30.92 -6.13 0.47
C LEU A 359 -32.14 -5.76 -0.36
N LYS A 360 -33.29 -6.39 -0.11
CA LYS A 360 -34.55 -6.00 -0.75
C LYS A 360 -35.19 -4.83 -0.03
N LYS A 361 -35.87 -3.95 -0.76
CA LYS A 361 -36.82 -3.00 -0.20
C LYS A 361 -38.06 -3.73 0.31
N ASP A 362 -38.72 -3.16 1.30
CA ASP A 362 -39.99 -3.67 1.77
C ASP A 362 -41.07 -3.39 0.72
N SER A 363 -41.75 -4.44 0.24
CA SER A 363 -42.81 -4.33 -0.76
C SER A 363 -44.01 -3.49 -0.31
N ALA A 364 -44.23 -3.36 1.00
CA ALA A 364 -45.28 -2.53 1.56
C ALA A 364 -44.84 -1.08 1.80
N ASP A 365 -43.53 -0.81 1.90
CA ASP A 365 -42.96 0.51 2.14
C ASP A 365 -41.55 0.60 1.54
N LEU A 366 -41.45 1.12 0.33
CA LEU A 366 -40.18 1.22 -0.42
C LEU A 366 -39.14 2.14 0.22
N THR A 367 -39.49 2.88 1.29
CA THR A 367 -38.52 3.63 2.10
C THR A 367 -37.73 2.75 3.06
N LYS A 368 -38.20 1.52 3.30
CA LYS A 368 -37.60 0.51 4.18
C LYS A 368 -36.90 -0.59 3.38
N TYR A 369 -36.03 -1.32 4.06
CA TYR A 369 -35.39 -2.53 3.55
C TYR A 369 -35.64 -3.71 4.48
N VAL A 370 -35.66 -4.91 3.90
CA VAL A 370 -35.82 -6.16 4.62
C VAL A 370 -34.43 -6.77 4.83
N TYR A 371 -34.11 -7.05 6.09
CA TYR A 371 -32.92 -7.79 6.49
C TYR A 371 -33.31 -8.84 7.53
N LYS A 372 -32.90 -10.10 7.30
CA LYS A 372 -33.28 -11.25 8.15
C LYS A 372 -34.79 -11.36 8.40
N GLY A 373 -35.59 -11.06 7.38
CA GLY A 373 -37.06 -11.11 7.43
C GLY A 373 -37.72 -9.96 8.20
N VAL A 374 -36.95 -9.00 8.69
CA VAL A 374 -37.44 -7.83 9.43
C VAL A 374 -37.28 -6.59 8.58
N SER A 375 -38.30 -5.72 8.58
CA SER A 375 -38.30 -4.44 7.87
C SER A 375 -37.66 -3.34 8.73
N TYR A 376 -36.69 -2.62 8.16
CA TYR A 376 -35.94 -1.55 8.81
C TYR A 376 -35.99 -0.28 7.97
N VAL A 377 -36.05 0.86 8.64
CA VAL A 377 -35.79 2.17 8.02
C VAL A 377 -34.27 2.35 7.98
N PRO A 378 -33.65 2.73 6.84
CA PRO A 378 -32.24 3.07 6.80
C PRO A 378 -32.00 4.36 7.60
N ASP A 379 -30.92 4.38 8.38
CA ASP A 379 -30.46 5.61 9.02
C ASP A 379 -30.04 6.58 7.92
N SER A 380 -30.43 7.86 8.00
CA SER A 380 -30.16 8.83 6.94
C SER A 380 -29.70 10.17 7.49
N THR A 381 -28.76 10.79 6.79
CA THR A 381 -28.18 12.09 7.15
C THR A 381 -28.05 12.95 5.90
N VAL A 382 -28.45 14.22 6.00
CA VAL A 382 -28.27 15.20 4.93
C VAL A 382 -27.07 16.06 5.29
N GLU A 383 -26.07 16.10 4.41
CA GLU A 383 -24.81 16.79 4.63
C GLU A 383 -24.53 17.81 3.52
N GLY A 384 -23.99 18.98 3.86
CA GLY A 384 -23.53 19.99 2.91
C GLY A 384 -22.03 19.86 2.64
N ILE A 385 -21.64 19.76 1.36
CA ILE A 385 -20.24 19.75 0.94
C ILE A 385 -19.86 21.12 0.39
N LYS A 386 -18.83 21.73 0.96
CA LYS A 386 -18.24 22.98 0.49
C LYS A 386 -17.32 22.73 -0.70
N ILE A 387 -17.35 23.61 -1.68
CA ILE A 387 -16.52 23.51 -2.89
C ILE A 387 -15.77 24.82 -3.10
N LYS A 388 -14.48 24.73 -3.43
CA LYS A 388 -13.65 25.90 -3.70
C LYS A 388 -14.29 26.81 -4.75
N ASP A 389 -14.27 28.11 -4.48
CA ASP A 389 -14.79 29.17 -5.35
C ASP A 389 -16.30 29.09 -5.66
N ILE A 390 -17.05 28.24 -4.93
CA ILE A 390 -18.51 28.13 -5.00
C ILE A 390 -19.09 28.51 -3.64
N LYS A 391 -20.07 29.43 -3.62
CA LYS A 391 -20.64 29.96 -2.37
C LYS A 391 -21.64 28.99 -1.72
N ASP A 392 -22.44 28.30 -2.53
CA ASP A 392 -23.48 27.41 -2.04
C ASP A 392 -22.91 26.01 -1.78
N GLU A 393 -23.36 25.37 -0.69
CA GLU A 393 -22.99 23.99 -0.38
C GLU A 393 -23.75 23.01 -1.28
N ASN A 394 -23.07 21.93 -1.67
CA ASN A 394 -23.68 20.82 -2.37
C ASN A 394 -24.23 19.81 -1.35
N PHE A 395 -25.55 19.76 -1.21
CA PHE A 395 -26.20 18.83 -0.27
C PHE A 395 -26.31 17.41 -0.83
N ILE A 396 -25.98 16.43 -0.01
CA ILE A 396 -26.12 15.00 -0.31
C ILE A 396 -26.89 14.30 0.81
N THR A 397 -27.56 13.20 0.49
CA THR A 397 -28.17 12.31 1.49
C THR A 397 -27.37 11.02 1.57
N ILE A 398 -26.91 10.69 2.76
CA ILE A 398 -26.15 9.47 3.04
C ILE A 398 -27.06 8.53 3.80
N ARG A 399 -27.12 7.27 3.38
CA ARG A 399 -27.93 6.23 4.03
C ARG A 399 -27.08 5.08 4.54
N HIS A 400 -27.44 4.58 5.71
CA HIS A 400 -26.82 3.43 6.35
C HIS A 400 -27.86 2.36 6.69
N THR A 401 -27.47 1.11 6.48
CA THR A 401 -28.20 -0.07 6.94
C THR A 401 -27.60 -0.57 8.26
N LYS A 402 -28.15 -1.65 8.84
CA LYS A 402 -27.53 -2.33 9.98
C LYS A 402 -26.16 -2.96 9.67
N LEU A 403 -25.79 -3.07 8.39
CA LEU A 403 -24.53 -3.67 7.96
C LEU A 403 -23.45 -2.61 7.68
N GLY A 404 -23.85 -1.46 7.16
CA GLY A 404 -22.96 -0.38 6.76
C GLY A 404 -23.61 0.57 5.75
N PRO A 405 -22.82 1.38 5.04
CA PRO A 405 -23.34 2.38 4.11
C PRO A 405 -24.03 1.76 2.89
N VAL A 406 -25.02 2.47 2.35
CA VAL A 406 -25.70 2.13 1.09
C VAL A 406 -24.91 2.72 -0.08
N ILE A 407 -24.09 1.91 -0.74
CA ILE A 407 -23.21 2.37 -1.81
C ILE A 407 -23.90 2.48 -3.17
N SER A 408 -25.06 1.84 -3.35
CA SER A 408 -25.90 2.02 -4.54
C SER A 408 -26.47 3.44 -4.67
N ASP A 409 -26.29 4.30 -3.65
CA ASP A 409 -26.75 5.69 -3.67
C ASP A 409 -25.76 6.65 -4.33
N LEU A 410 -24.55 6.18 -4.64
CA LEU A 410 -23.53 7.00 -5.31
C LEU A 410 -23.96 7.44 -6.73
N GLU A 411 -25.00 6.83 -7.30
CA GLU A 411 -25.69 7.28 -8.53
C GLU A 411 -26.28 8.71 -8.38
N SER A 412 -26.47 9.21 -7.16
CA SER A 412 -27.33 10.38 -6.86
C SER A 412 -26.67 11.76 -6.93
N THR A 413 -25.34 11.88 -7.17
CA THR A 413 -24.65 13.19 -7.08
C THR A 413 -24.31 13.90 -8.40
N GLY A 414 -24.82 13.42 -9.54
CA GLY A 414 -25.18 14.24 -10.72
C GLY A 414 -24.12 14.53 -11.81
N PHE A 415 -24.47 14.26 -13.08
CA PHE A 415 -24.62 15.20 -14.23
C PHE A 415 -24.73 14.40 -15.57
N LYS A 416 -25.92 14.46 -16.21
CA LYS A 416 -26.30 13.95 -17.55
C LYS A 416 -25.55 12.71 -18.08
N SER A 417 -26.05 11.51 -17.78
CA SER A 417 -25.97 10.42 -18.74
C SER A 417 -27.18 10.48 -19.67
N ASN A 418 -26.98 10.33 -20.98
CA ASN A 418 -28.06 10.12 -21.97
C ASN A 418 -28.75 8.75 -21.82
N HIS A 419 -28.52 8.05 -20.70
CA HIS A 419 -29.22 6.86 -20.28
C HIS A 419 -29.99 7.26 -19.03
N GLY A 420 -31.23 7.71 -19.23
CA GLY A 420 -32.07 8.23 -18.15
C GLY A 420 -32.07 7.30 -16.94
N PHE A 421 -32.18 7.92 -15.76
CA PHE A 421 -32.67 7.34 -14.52
C PHE A 421 -33.08 5.86 -14.66
N ARG A 422 -32.23 4.91 -14.28
CA ARG A 422 -32.68 3.54 -14.01
C ARG A 422 -33.42 3.54 -12.66
N VAL A 423 -34.52 4.29 -12.59
CA VAL A 423 -35.49 4.30 -11.49
C VAL A 423 -36.24 2.97 -11.55
N ASN A 424 -35.69 1.97 -10.87
CA ASN A 424 -36.39 0.94 -10.10
C ASN A 424 -35.40 -0.16 -9.76
N ARG A 425 -34.85 -0.10 -8.56
CA ARG A 425 -34.39 -1.32 -7.89
C ARG A 425 -35.16 -1.44 -6.60
N ASP A 426 -35.92 -2.53 -6.48
CA ASP A 426 -36.48 -3.06 -5.23
C ASP A 426 -35.36 -3.53 -4.28
N GLU A 427 -34.13 -3.06 -4.48
CA GLU A 427 -32.91 -3.58 -3.87
C GLU A 427 -31.95 -2.44 -3.55
N LEU A 428 -31.15 -2.62 -2.49
CA LEU A 428 -30.09 -1.74 -2.03
C LEU A 428 -28.80 -2.54 -1.97
N LEU A 429 -27.69 -1.95 -2.40
CA LEU A 429 -26.36 -2.53 -2.18
C LEU A 429 -25.70 -1.83 -0.99
N THR A 430 -25.34 -2.62 0.02
CA THR A 430 -24.61 -2.13 1.19
C THR A 430 -23.26 -2.83 1.32
N PHE A 431 -22.32 -2.12 1.93
CA PHE A 431 -20.95 -2.54 2.11
C PHE A 431 -20.69 -2.85 3.59
N ARG A 432 -20.15 -4.02 3.92
CA ARG A 432 -19.75 -4.42 5.26
C ARG A 432 -18.23 -4.52 5.31
N TRP A 433 -17.58 -3.88 6.27
CA TRP A 433 -16.12 -3.88 6.40
C TRP A 433 -15.71 -3.93 7.87
N THR A 434 -14.64 -4.66 8.18
CA THR A 434 -14.10 -4.71 9.55
C THR A 434 -13.63 -3.35 10.05
N GLY A 435 -13.36 -2.38 9.18
CA GLY A 435 -12.98 -1.03 9.58
C GLY A 435 -14.09 -0.24 10.29
N PHE A 436 -15.34 -0.70 10.17
CA PHE A 436 -16.49 -0.20 10.95
C PHE A 436 -16.55 -0.76 12.37
N GLU A 437 -15.59 -1.61 12.75
CA GLU A 437 -15.47 -2.17 14.07
C GLU A 437 -14.49 -1.39 14.94
N PHE A 438 -14.80 -1.31 16.24
CA PHE A 438 -13.89 -0.73 17.22
C PHE A 438 -12.54 -1.45 17.26
N SER A 439 -11.49 -0.66 17.42
CA SER A 439 -10.10 -1.08 17.62
C SER A 439 -9.37 0.06 18.31
N ASP A 440 -8.41 -0.26 19.18
CA ASP A 440 -7.61 0.74 19.88
C ASP A 440 -6.15 0.58 19.44
N GLU A 441 -5.86 0.97 18.20
CA GLU A 441 -4.50 0.93 17.64
C GLU A 441 -3.52 1.80 18.44
N ILE A 442 -4.01 2.90 19.03
CA ILE A 442 -3.21 3.77 19.89
C ILE A 442 -2.75 3.00 21.12
N ARG A 443 -3.64 2.24 21.76
CA ARG A 443 -3.29 1.37 22.89
C ARG A 443 -2.31 0.27 22.47
N CYS A 444 -2.56 -0.36 21.32
CA CYS A 444 -1.66 -1.38 20.77
C CYS A 444 -0.24 -0.85 20.66
N PHE A 445 -0.03 0.27 19.96
CA PHE A 445 1.32 0.79 19.74
C PHE A 445 1.93 1.36 21.02
N TYR A 446 1.15 1.97 21.91
CA TYR A 446 1.63 2.37 23.23
C TYR A 446 2.19 1.18 24.03
N ASP A 447 1.40 0.12 24.18
CA ASP A 447 1.82 -1.06 24.93
C ASP A 447 3.01 -1.76 24.25
N LEU A 448 3.01 -1.85 22.93
CA LEU A 448 4.09 -2.44 22.14
C LEU A 448 5.40 -1.64 22.28
N ASN A 449 5.32 -0.31 22.26
CA ASN A 449 6.47 0.57 22.45
C ASN A 449 7.10 0.40 23.85
N ASN A 450 6.34 -0.08 24.83
CA ASN A 450 6.78 -0.33 26.21
C ASN A 450 7.00 -1.82 26.56
N ALA A 451 6.72 -2.73 25.63
CA ALA A 451 6.75 -4.17 25.87
C ALA A 451 8.18 -4.69 26.12
N LYS A 452 8.31 -5.67 27.03
CA LYS A 452 9.63 -6.20 27.44
C LYS A 452 9.91 -7.61 26.97
N ASN A 453 8.86 -8.36 26.61
CA ASN A 453 8.94 -9.78 26.30
C ASN A 453 7.76 -10.20 25.40
N TRP A 454 7.71 -11.47 25.03
CA TRP A 454 6.70 -12.04 24.14
C TRP A 454 5.27 -11.89 24.68
N ASN A 455 5.06 -12.00 26.00
CA ASN A 455 3.73 -11.86 26.57
C ASN A 455 3.24 -10.42 26.51
N ASP A 456 4.10 -9.45 26.84
CA ASP A 456 3.78 -8.02 26.69
C ASP A 456 3.47 -7.70 25.22
N PHE A 457 4.27 -8.24 24.29
CA PHE A 457 4.05 -8.10 22.85
C PHE A 457 2.68 -8.64 22.43
N LYS A 458 2.31 -9.86 22.82
CA LYS A 458 1.00 -10.44 22.50
C LYS A 458 -0.15 -9.65 23.11
N ASN A 459 0.00 -9.21 24.36
CA ASN A 459 -1.01 -8.40 25.05
C ASN A 459 -1.21 -7.05 24.35
N ALA A 460 -0.15 -6.45 23.83
CA ALA A 460 -0.22 -5.19 23.08
C ALA A 460 -1.00 -5.35 21.77
N ILE A 461 -0.59 -6.29 20.92
CA ILE A 461 -1.17 -6.48 19.57
C ILE A 461 -2.61 -7.02 19.61
N LYS A 462 -3.07 -7.53 20.77
CA LYS A 462 -4.49 -7.90 20.97
C LYS A 462 -5.46 -6.73 20.78
N ASN A 463 -5.00 -5.49 20.96
CA ASN A 463 -5.81 -4.28 20.75
C ASN A 463 -5.85 -3.84 19.27
N PHE A 464 -5.18 -4.56 18.37
CA PHE A 464 -5.06 -4.22 16.95
C PHE A 464 -6.03 -5.06 16.10
N ASN A 465 -7.09 -4.43 15.60
CA ASN A 465 -8.12 -5.08 14.79
C ASN A 465 -8.07 -4.70 13.29
N LEU A 466 -7.41 -3.61 12.89
CA LEU A 466 -7.43 -3.10 11.52
C LEU A 466 -6.13 -2.37 11.10
N PRO A 467 -5.64 -2.57 9.85
CA PRO A 467 -5.96 -3.69 8.96
C PRO A 467 -5.28 -4.94 9.50
N ALA A 468 -5.93 -6.10 9.39
CA ALA A 468 -5.36 -7.33 9.90
C ALA A 468 -3.94 -7.58 9.32
N SER A 469 -2.98 -7.82 10.21
CA SER A 469 -1.56 -7.79 9.91
C SER A 469 -0.82 -8.95 10.57
N ASN A 470 0.28 -9.33 9.94
CA ASN A 470 1.28 -10.24 10.47
C ASN A 470 2.31 -9.43 11.28
N PHE A 471 2.46 -9.73 12.57
CA PHE A 471 3.52 -9.13 13.40
C PHE A 471 4.65 -10.14 13.59
N VAL A 472 5.89 -9.69 13.35
CA VAL A 472 7.13 -10.47 13.60
C VAL A 472 7.84 -9.86 14.82
N TYR A 473 8.49 -10.70 15.62
CA TYR A 473 9.06 -10.36 16.92
C TYR A 473 10.48 -10.91 17.09
N SER A 474 11.33 -10.17 17.80
CA SER A 474 12.51 -10.70 18.49
C SER A 474 12.82 -9.95 19.79
N ASP A 475 13.59 -10.59 20.68
CA ASP A 475 14.02 -9.98 21.94
C ASP A 475 15.50 -10.16 22.29
N VAL A 476 15.91 -9.44 23.33
CA VAL A 476 17.25 -9.51 23.92
C VAL A 476 17.54 -10.83 24.63
N GLU A 477 16.54 -11.65 24.95
CA GLU A 477 16.74 -12.98 25.55
C GLU A 477 17.15 -14.01 24.49
N GLY A 478 16.82 -13.76 23.23
CA GLY A 478 17.18 -14.60 22.10
C GLY A 478 15.98 -15.24 21.41
N ASN A 479 14.77 -14.85 21.78
CA ASN A 479 13.55 -15.40 21.22
C ASN A 479 13.17 -14.72 19.91
N ILE A 480 12.47 -15.47 19.05
CA ILE A 480 11.83 -14.97 17.84
C ILE A 480 10.37 -15.43 17.81
N GLY A 481 9.49 -14.62 17.23
CA GLY A 481 8.07 -14.92 17.21
C GLY A 481 7.31 -14.31 16.05
N TYR A 482 6.10 -14.82 15.85
CA TYR A 482 5.12 -14.34 14.89
C TYR A 482 3.71 -14.51 15.45
N HIS A 483 2.86 -13.52 15.21
CA HIS A 483 1.44 -13.59 15.51
C HIS A 483 0.66 -12.73 14.51
N ALA A 484 -0.40 -13.27 13.91
CA ALA A 484 -1.37 -12.48 13.18
C ALA A 484 -2.29 -11.73 14.16
N ALA A 485 -2.57 -10.46 13.91
CA ALA A 485 -3.51 -9.68 14.70
C ALA A 485 -4.46 -8.92 13.78
N GLY A 486 -5.73 -8.85 14.15
CA GLY A 486 -6.77 -8.26 13.31
C GLY A 486 -8.12 -8.96 13.48
N LYS A 487 -9.20 -8.29 13.08
CA LYS A 487 -10.51 -8.95 12.96
C LYS A 487 -10.57 -9.79 11.68
N VAL A 488 -10.68 -11.10 11.83
CA VAL A 488 -10.93 -12.05 10.74
C VAL A 488 -12.40 -12.50 10.81
N PRO A 489 -13.26 -12.17 9.85
CA PRO A 489 -14.67 -12.55 9.87
C PRO A 489 -14.90 -14.07 9.79
N LEU A 490 -15.74 -14.61 10.67
CA LEU A 490 -16.23 -15.99 10.59
C LEU A 490 -17.46 -16.05 9.67
N ARG A 491 -17.28 -16.55 8.45
CA ARG A 491 -18.35 -16.70 7.44
C ARG A 491 -19.04 -18.06 7.55
N LYS A 492 -20.37 -18.08 7.66
CA LYS A 492 -21.19 -19.32 7.57
C LYS A 492 -21.33 -19.77 6.12
N ASN A 493 -21.57 -21.07 5.93
CA ASN A 493 -21.95 -21.68 4.64
C ASN A 493 -20.91 -21.52 3.50
N MET A 494 -19.62 -21.44 3.85
CA MET A 494 -18.54 -21.45 2.85
C MET A 494 -18.58 -22.75 2.03
N VAL A 495 -18.77 -22.63 0.72
CA VAL A 495 -18.85 -23.77 -0.22
C VAL A 495 -17.47 -24.15 -0.76
N ASN A 496 -16.52 -23.23 -0.77
CA ASN A 496 -15.12 -23.39 -1.16
C ASN A 496 -14.36 -22.12 -0.77
N GLU A 497 -13.05 -22.06 -1.03
CA GLU A 497 -12.21 -20.89 -0.75
C GLU A 497 -12.64 -19.61 -1.51
N PHE A 498 -13.34 -19.74 -2.63
CA PHE A 498 -13.90 -18.61 -3.37
C PHE A 498 -15.25 -18.12 -2.81
N SER A 499 -15.79 -18.83 -1.81
CA SER A 499 -17.11 -18.50 -1.27
C SER A 499 -17.15 -17.36 -0.29
N GLY A 500 -15.98 -16.90 0.16
CA GLY A 500 -15.84 -15.67 0.92
C GLY A 500 -16.02 -14.42 0.06
N MET A 501 -16.05 -14.58 -1.27
CA MET A 501 -16.09 -13.50 -2.26
C MET A 501 -17.48 -13.30 -2.86
N TYR A 502 -18.51 -13.90 -2.26
CA TYR A 502 -19.88 -13.90 -2.80
C TYR A 502 -20.69 -12.73 -2.24
N PRO A 503 -21.25 -11.84 -3.08
CA PRO A 503 -22.23 -10.87 -2.62
C PRO A 503 -23.41 -11.59 -2.00
N SER A 504 -23.60 -11.37 -0.70
CA SER A 504 -24.60 -12.05 0.09
C SER A 504 -25.95 -11.36 -0.07
N ASN A 505 -27.02 -12.14 -0.18
CA ASN A 505 -28.39 -11.67 0.01
C ASN A 505 -28.94 -12.09 1.39
N GLY A 506 -28.05 -12.50 2.30
CA GLY A 506 -28.35 -13.15 3.59
C GLY A 506 -27.93 -14.62 3.69
N GLU A 507 -27.37 -15.21 2.63
CA GLU A 507 -26.93 -16.63 2.60
C GLU A 507 -25.52 -16.85 3.18
N VAL A 508 -24.60 -15.91 2.97
CA VAL A 508 -23.26 -15.86 3.58
C VAL A 508 -23.26 -14.71 4.58
N GLU A 509 -23.10 -15.03 5.85
CA GLU A 509 -23.24 -14.06 6.94
C GLU A 509 -22.05 -14.14 7.88
N TRP A 510 -21.62 -12.98 8.36
CA TRP A 510 -20.67 -12.90 9.45
C TRP A 510 -21.35 -13.40 10.72
N SER A 511 -20.75 -14.41 11.34
CA SER A 511 -21.24 -15.02 12.58
C SER A 511 -20.44 -14.61 13.81
N GLY A 512 -19.46 -13.74 13.63
CA GLY A 512 -18.50 -13.29 14.62
C GLY A 512 -17.14 -13.11 13.97
N TYR A 513 -16.11 -13.07 14.81
CA TYR A 513 -14.71 -12.97 14.40
C TYR A 513 -13.93 -14.13 15.03
N VAL A 514 -12.83 -14.52 14.40
CA VAL A 514 -11.88 -15.48 14.98
C VAL A 514 -11.34 -14.91 16.29
N ASN A 515 -11.22 -15.74 17.33
CA ASN A 515 -10.60 -15.30 18.57
C ASN A 515 -9.11 -15.03 18.37
N PHE A 516 -8.58 -14.03 19.07
CA PHE A 516 -7.17 -13.64 18.98
C PHE A 516 -6.20 -14.83 19.17
N ASP A 517 -6.41 -15.66 20.18
CA ASP A 517 -5.52 -16.79 20.47
C ASP A 517 -5.61 -17.93 19.42
N ASP A 518 -6.67 -17.95 18.60
CA ASP A 518 -6.85 -18.90 17.50
C ASP A 518 -6.24 -18.40 16.17
N LEU A 519 -5.73 -17.17 16.12
CA LEU A 519 -5.03 -16.61 14.96
C LEU A 519 -3.67 -17.29 14.74
N PRO A 520 -3.16 -17.37 13.48
CA PRO A 520 -1.87 -17.99 13.21
C PRO A 520 -0.74 -17.36 14.02
N GLN A 521 0.07 -18.20 14.67
CA GLN A 521 1.19 -17.76 15.50
C GLN A 521 2.29 -18.81 15.57
N ALA A 522 3.52 -18.37 15.83
CA ALA A 522 4.69 -19.22 16.06
C ALA A 522 5.64 -18.54 17.05
N PHE A 523 6.26 -19.32 17.95
CA PHE A 523 7.25 -18.82 18.90
C PHE A 523 8.42 -19.80 18.98
N ASN A 524 9.64 -19.32 18.73
CA ASN A 524 10.87 -20.10 18.63
C ASN A 524 10.72 -21.39 17.78
N PRO A 525 10.35 -21.28 16.50
CA PRO A 525 10.21 -22.44 15.62
C PRO A 525 11.56 -23.15 15.43
N LYS A 526 11.50 -24.47 15.20
CA LYS A 526 12.69 -25.34 15.04
C LYS A 526 13.59 -24.94 13.87
N GLU A 527 13.04 -24.25 12.87
CA GLU A 527 13.78 -23.78 11.70
C GLU A 527 14.71 -22.60 12.03
N GLU A 528 14.56 -21.99 13.21
CA GLU A 528 15.38 -20.86 13.68
C GLU A 528 15.21 -19.58 12.84
N TYR A 529 14.14 -19.49 12.04
CA TYR A 529 13.75 -18.29 11.33
C TYR A 529 12.23 -18.25 11.07
N ILE A 530 11.71 -17.04 10.88
CA ILE A 530 10.33 -16.77 10.46
C ILE A 530 10.37 -15.79 9.28
N ILE A 531 9.53 -16.02 8.27
CA ILE A 531 9.41 -15.18 7.07
C ILE A 531 7.95 -14.87 6.85
N THR A 532 7.66 -13.60 6.57
CA THR A 532 6.38 -13.19 5.99
C THR A 532 6.64 -12.23 4.83
N ALA A 533 6.17 -12.63 3.66
CA ALA A 533 6.20 -11.84 2.44
C ALA A 533 4.77 -11.66 1.90
N ASN A 534 3.79 -11.52 2.82
CA ASN A 534 2.34 -11.62 2.58
C ASN A 534 1.90 -12.97 1.98
N ASN A 535 2.72 -14.00 2.18
CA ASN A 535 2.40 -15.37 1.85
C ASN A 535 1.36 -15.96 2.82
N LYS A 536 0.72 -17.06 2.43
CA LYS A 536 -0.31 -17.73 3.24
C LYS A 536 0.25 -18.10 4.63
N PRO A 537 -0.43 -17.71 5.75
CA PRO A 537 0.14 -17.82 7.08
C PRO A 537 0.27 -19.26 7.57
N ASP A 538 -0.73 -20.10 7.31
CA ASP A 538 -0.74 -21.51 7.70
C ASP A 538 -1.34 -22.35 6.56
N ARG A 539 -0.85 -23.58 6.42
CA ARG A 539 -1.36 -24.58 5.48
C ARG A 539 -2.77 -25.01 5.87
N ASP A 540 -3.00 -25.25 7.16
CA ASP A 540 -4.16 -25.95 7.71
C ASP A 540 -5.11 -25.01 8.48
N LEU A 541 -5.51 -23.92 7.84
CA LEU A 541 -6.43 -22.94 8.45
C LEU A 541 -7.81 -23.56 8.71
N LYS A 542 -8.32 -23.41 9.95
CA LYS A 542 -9.65 -23.87 10.37
C LYS A 542 -10.79 -22.95 9.91
N TYR A 543 -10.45 -21.80 9.36
CA TYR A 543 -11.35 -20.74 8.92
C TYR A 543 -10.74 -20.03 7.72
N TYR A 544 -11.57 -19.35 6.94
CA TYR A 544 -11.11 -18.59 5.79
C TYR A 544 -10.56 -17.24 6.25
N ILE A 545 -9.28 -16.98 5.93
CA ILE A 545 -8.67 -15.66 6.06
C ILE A 545 -8.78 -14.92 4.73
N SER A 546 -8.32 -15.54 3.64
CA SER A 546 -8.23 -14.90 2.32
C SER A 546 -7.78 -15.87 1.23
N ASN A 547 -7.98 -15.47 -0.03
CA ASN A 547 -7.25 -15.97 -1.20
C ASN A 547 -6.46 -14.86 -1.93
N LEU A 548 -6.17 -13.74 -1.25
CA LEU A 548 -5.51 -12.55 -1.79
C LEU A 548 -4.00 -12.53 -1.51
N TYR A 549 -3.41 -13.65 -1.09
CA TYR A 549 -1.98 -13.72 -0.81
C TYR A 549 -1.12 -13.30 -2.00
N GLU A 550 0.08 -12.82 -1.70
CA GLU A 550 1.10 -12.53 -2.70
C GLU A 550 1.64 -13.81 -3.35
N PRO A 551 2.15 -13.74 -4.60
CA PRO A 551 2.87 -14.86 -5.21
C PRO A 551 4.01 -15.36 -4.30
N PRO A 552 4.30 -16.67 -4.26
CA PRO A 552 5.20 -17.24 -3.26
C PRO A 552 6.67 -16.86 -3.46
N TYR A 553 7.04 -16.31 -4.62
CA TYR A 553 8.42 -16.11 -5.05
C TYR A 553 9.28 -15.31 -4.07
N ARG A 554 8.76 -14.25 -3.44
CA ARG A 554 9.52 -13.48 -2.44
C ARG A 554 9.82 -14.32 -1.19
N ALA A 555 8.79 -14.96 -0.62
CA ALA A 555 8.95 -15.84 0.54
C ALA A 555 9.91 -17.00 0.24
N GLU A 556 9.79 -17.61 -0.94
CA GLU A 556 10.64 -18.71 -1.38
C GLU A 556 12.09 -18.27 -1.55
N ARG A 557 12.34 -17.11 -2.19
CA ARG A 557 13.68 -16.57 -2.35
C ARG A 557 14.34 -16.24 -1.01
N ILE A 558 13.61 -15.61 -0.08
CA ILE A 558 14.11 -15.35 1.28
C ILE A 558 14.44 -16.67 1.97
N GLU A 559 13.54 -17.65 1.90
CA GLU A 559 13.77 -18.95 2.53
C GLU A 559 15.00 -19.68 1.96
N MET A 560 15.19 -19.66 0.64
CA MET A 560 16.38 -20.22 0.00
C MET A 560 17.67 -19.60 0.54
N LEU A 561 17.70 -18.27 0.66
CA LEU A 561 18.87 -17.53 1.17
C LEU A 561 19.13 -17.83 2.66
N LEU A 562 18.07 -17.89 3.48
CA LEU A 562 18.19 -18.21 4.91
C LEU A 562 18.59 -19.68 5.18
N LYS A 563 18.21 -20.60 4.30
CA LYS A 563 18.63 -22.02 4.37
C LYS A 563 20.07 -22.22 3.89
N ALA A 564 20.51 -21.48 2.88
CA ALA A 564 21.83 -21.64 2.28
C ALA A 564 22.98 -21.15 3.18
N ARG A 565 22.68 -20.35 4.22
CA ARG A 565 23.69 -19.69 5.05
C ARG A 565 23.32 -19.69 6.54
N ASN A 566 24.35 -19.57 7.37
CA ASN A 566 24.29 -19.21 8.79
C ASN A 566 25.28 -18.05 9.05
N ASN A 567 25.36 -17.58 10.29
CA ASN A 567 26.17 -16.44 10.73
C ASN A 567 25.81 -15.16 9.95
N PHE A 568 24.52 -14.83 9.92
CA PHE A 568 24.03 -13.57 9.36
C PHE A 568 24.48 -12.38 10.22
N THR A 569 24.82 -11.28 9.55
CA THR A 569 24.98 -9.94 10.13
C THR A 569 23.95 -8.99 9.52
N ALA A 570 23.92 -7.74 9.99
CA ALA A 570 23.12 -6.70 9.36
C ALA A 570 23.48 -6.47 7.89
N GLU A 571 24.76 -6.64 7.48
CA GLU A 571 25.18 -6.48 6.08
C GLU A 571 24.59 -7.56 5.18
N GLU A 572 24.52 -8.82 5.61
CA GLU A 572 23.82 -9.86 4.85
C GLU A 572 22.33 -9.55 4.71
N PHE A 573 21.70 -8.99 5.74
CA PHE A 573 20.29 -8.62 5.67
C PHE A 573 20.05 -7.49 4.66
N LYS A 574 20.98 -6.51 4.55
CA LYS A 574 20.95 -5.48 3.50
C LYS A 574 21.03 -6.09 2.12
N LEU A 575 21.91 -7.09 1.92
CA LEU A 575 22.03 -7.79 0.63
C LEU A 575 20.75 -8.55 0.28
N ILE A 576 20.11 -9.22 1.24
CA ILE A 576 18.84 -9.92 1.02
C ILE A 576 17.72 -8.94 0.67
N GLN A 577 17.58 -7.81 1.39
CA GLN A 577 16.56 -6.79 1.09
C GLN A 577 16.72 -6.16 -0.30
N ASN A 578 17.93 -6.23 -0.89
CA ASN A 578 18.25 -5.70 -2.21
C ASN A 578 18.40 -6.80 -3.29
N ASP A 579 18.00 -8.05 -3.01
CA ASP A 579 18.06 -9.16 -3.96
C ASP A 579 17.02 -9.00 -5.08
N VAL A 580 17.50 -8.99 -6.32
CA VAL A 580 16.71 -8.79 -7.56
C VAL A 580 16.59 -10.08 -8.39
N TYR A 581 16.83 -11.25 -7.78
CA TYR A 581 16.68 -12.53 -8.48
C TYR A 581 15.20 -12.90 -8.60
N SER A 582 14.70 -13.12 -9.82
CA SER A 582 13.29 -13.47 -10.06
C SER A 582 13.09 -14.98 -10.22
N LEU A 583 12.52 -15.62 -9.19
CA LEU A 583 12.07 -17.02 -9.28
C LEU A 583 10.92 -17.19 -10.28
N GLN A 584 10.10 -16.16 -10.46
CA GLN A 584 9.06 -16.13 -11.49
C GLN A 584 9.68 -16.20 -12.89
N ALA A 585 10.70 -15.38 -13.16
CA ALA A 585 11.38 -15.40 -14.44
C ALA A 585 12.00 -16.76 -14.74
N LYS A 586 12.63 -17.37 -13.73
CA LYS A 586 13.14 -18.74 -13.81
C LYS A 586 12.05 -19.75 -14.17
N GLU A 587 10.90 -19.72 -13.48
CA GLU A 587 9.77 -20.62 -13.75
C GLU A 587 9.23 -20.43 -15.17
N PHE A 588 8.92 -19.20 -15.56
CA PHE A 588 8.27 -18.90 -16.83
C PHE A 588 9.20 -19.17 -18.02
N CYS A 589 10.49 -18.85 -17.89
CA CYS A 589 11.49 -19.16 -18.90
C CYS A 589 11.62 -20.66 -19.14
N ALA A 590 11.46 -21.52 -18.13
CA ALA A 590 11.51 -22.97 -18.32
C ALA A 590 10.42 -23.45 -19.31
N TYR A 591 9.18 -22.98 -19.16
CA TYR A 591 8.10 -23.27 -20.10
C TYR A 591 8.33 -22.65 -21.47
N LEU A 592 8.89 -21.44 -21.51
CA LEU A 592 9.25 -20.80 -22.77
C LEU A 592 10.31 -21.61 -23.53
N PHE A 593 11.34 -22.13 -22.85
CA PHE A 593 12.36 -22.96 -23.49
C PHE A 593 11.78 -24.26 -24.06
N ASP A 594 10.80 -24.85 -23.38
CA ASP A 594 10.08 -26.02 -23.87
C ASP A 594 9.28 -25.74 -25.14
N ALA A 595 8.65 -24.56 -25.23
CA ALA A 595 7.91 -24.12 -26.41
C ALA A 595 8.80 -23.90 -27.66
N TYR A 596 10.12 -23.70 -27.45
CA TYR A 596 11.14 -23.45 -28.47
C TYR A 596 12.08 -24.65 -28.71
N ARG A 597 11.75 -25.86 -28.24
CA ARG A 597 12.54 -27.07 -28.53
C ARG A 597 12.57 -27.42 -30.03
N ASP A 598 11.48 -27.17 -30.74
CA ASP A 598 11.39 -27.39 -32.19
C ASP A 598 11.85 -26.14 -32.95
N SER A 599 13.12 -26.16 -33.40
CA SER A 599 13.75 -25.04 -34.08
C SER A 599 13.09 -24.65 -35.40
N LEU A 600 12.28 -25.52 -36.00
CA LEU A 600 11.55 -25.23 -37.25
C LEU A 600 10.42 -24.21 -37.04
N LYS A 601 9.96 -24.03 -35.79
CA LYS A 601 8.87 -23.11 -35.42
C LYS A 601 9.38 -21.74 -34.98
N SER A 602 10.64 -21.40 -35.25
CA SER A 602 11.30 -20.20 -34.73
C SER A 602 12.12 -19.49 -35.80
N SER A 603 12.09 -18.16 -35.77
CA SER A 603 13.01 -17.30 -36.50
C SER A 603 14.44 -17.37 -35.96
N GLN A 604 15.42 -16.89 -36.73
CA GLN A 604 16.81 -16.79 -36.27
C GLN A 604 16.93 -15.89 -35.04
N GLU A 605 16.18 -14.79 -35.01
CA GLU A 605 16.18 -13.85 -33.89
C GLU A 605 15.65 -14.48 -32.61
N GLU A 606 14.49 -15.16 -32.68
CA GLU A 606 13.93 -15.84 -31.51
C GLU A 606 14.89 -16.91 -30.96
N ARG A 607 15.62 -17.63 -31.81
CA ARG A 607 16.64 -18.59 -31.35
C ARG A 607 17.78 -17.92 -30.58
N GLU A 608 18.26 -16.76 -31.05
CA GLU A 608 19.30 -16.02 -30.36
C GLU A 608 18.80 -15.38 -29.06
N VAL A 609 17.55 -14.91 -29.02
CA VAL A 609 16.89 -14.42 -27.79
C VAL A 609 16.73 -15.55 -26.77
N ILE A 610 16.29 -16.74 -27.20
CA ILE A 610 16.20 -17.91 -26.31
C ILE A 610 17.58 -18.31 -25.78
N LYS A 611 18.63 -18.21 -26.60
CA LYS A 611 20.01 -18.43 -26.14
C LYS A 611 20.44 -17.39 -25.11
N LEU A 612 20.11 -16.11 -25.31
CA LEU A 612 20.35 -15.06 -24.31
C LEU A 612 19.64 -15.38 -23.00
N LEU A 613 18.34 -15.70 -23.04
CA LEU A 613 17.54 -16.04 -21.85
C LEU A 613 18.04 -17.30 -21.12
N LYS A 614 18.56 -18.30 -21.83
CA LYS A 614 19.17 -19.50 -21.21
C LYS A 614 20.48 -19.20 -20.48
N ASN A 615 21.19 -18.15 -20.88
CA ASN A 615 22.45 -17.72 -20.26
C ASN A 615 22.25 -16.64 -19.20
N TRP A 616 21.02 -16.15 -19.01
CA TRP A 616 20.68 -15.16 -18.00
C TRP A 616 20.65 -15.79 -16.60
N ASP A 617 21.18 -15.07 -15.62
CA ASP A 617 21.17 -15.42 -14.20
C ASP A 617 19.82 -15.16 -13.52
N TYR A 618 18.80 -14.70 -14.24
CA TYR A 618 17.47 -14.31 -13.73
C TYR A 618 17.48 -13.10 -12.77
N GLU A 619 18.59 -12.34 -12.72
CA GLU A 619 18.63 -11.09 -11.97
C GLU A 619 18.06 -9.95 -12.82
N MET A 620 17.03 -9.28 -12.29
CA MET A 620 16.31 -8.16 -12.93
C MET A 620 17.11 -6.85 -12.88
N LYS A 621 18.38 -6.88 -13.31
CA LYS A 621 19.28 -5.73 -13.29
C LYS A 621 18.90 -4.70 -14.36
N ALA A 622 18.95 -3.42 -14.01
CA ALA A 622 18.63 -2.30 -14.89
C ALA A 622 19.38 -2.32 -16.23
N PHE A 623 20.64 -2.76 -16.28
CA PHE A 623 21.39 -2.78 -17.53
C PHE A 623 21.17 -4.03 -18.40
N ASN A 624 20.37 -5.01 -17.95
CA ASN A 624 20.32 -6.33 -18.57
C ASN A 624 19.22 -6.42 -19.66
N PRO A 625 19.55 -6.75 -20.92
CA PRO A 625 18.56 -6.94 -21.98
C PRO A 625 17.60 -8.11 -21.71
N ALA A 626 18.08 -9.19 -21.08
CA ALA A 626 17.25 -10.36 -20.77
C ALA A 626 16.11 -10.01 -19.79
N ALA A 627 16.37 -9.11 -18.83
CA ALA A 627 15.37 -8.64 -17.88
C ALA A 627 14.26 -7.84 -18.58
N MET A 628 14.62 -6.95 -19.51
CA MET A 628 13.64 -6.20 -20.31
C MET A 628 12.79 -7.12 -21.19
N ILE A 629 13.43 -8.09 -21.87
CA ILE A 629 12.73 -9.07 -22.72
C ILE A 629 11.75 -9.89 -21.89
N PHE A 630 12.15 -10.33 -20.70
CA PHE A 630 11.28 -11.08 -19.81
C PHE A 630 10.07 -10.26 -19.34
N ALA A 631 10.29 -9.01 -18.90
CA ALA A 631 9.22 -8.14 -18.43
C ALA A 631 8.17 -7.85 -19.52
N GLU A 632 8.62 -7.63 -20.76
CA GLU A 632 7.75 -7.47 -21.93
C GLU A 632 7.04 -8.77 -22.30
N PHE A 633 7.76 -9.90 -22.31
CA PHE A 633 7.16 -11.22 -22.52
C PHE A 633 6.04 -11.51 -21.51
N GLU A 634 6.24 -11.18 -20.23
CA GLU A 634 5.26 -11.38 -19.16
C GLU A 634 3.96 -10.62 -19.44
N ILE A 635 4.03 -9.32 -19.76
CA ILE A 635 2.82 -8.53 -19.99
C ILE A 635 2.07 -9.00 -21.24
N TYR A 636 2.79 -9.41 -22.31
CA TYR A 636 2.17 -9.98 -23.50
C TYR A 636 1.65 -11.40 -23.28
N LEU A 637 2.20 -12.15 -22.32
CA LEU A 637 1.63 -13.41 -21.86
C LEU A 637 0.26 -13.17 -21.22
N TYR A 638 0.13 -12.20 -20.32
CA TYR A 638 -1.17 -11.82 -19.75
C TYR A 638 -2.16 -11.36 -20.81
N ARG A 639 -1.72 -10.50 -21.73
CA ARG A 639 -2.56 -10.02 -22.83
C ARG A 639 -3.11 -11.16 -23.68
N ASN A 640 -2.23 -12.02 -24.18
CA ASN A 640 -2.60 -13.10 -25.10
C ASN A 640 -3.43 -14.20 -24.42
N LEU A 641 -3.25 -14.41 -23.11
CA LEU A 641 -4.09 -15.32 -22.34
C LEU A 641 -5.48 -14.75 -22.10
N PHE A 642 -5.61 -13.50 -21.67
CA PHE A 642 -6.84 -13.01 -21.05
C PHE A 642 -7.64 -12.00 -21.90
N GLU A 643 -6.99 -11.08 -22.62
CA GLU A 643 -7.67 -9.90 -23.20
C GLU A 643 -8.76 -10.29 -24.21
N SER A 644 -8.49 -11.23 -25.12
CA SER A 644 -9.48 -11.64 -26.14
C SER A 644 -10.74 -12.28 -25.55
N LYS A 645 -10.65 -12.83 -24.33
CA LYS A 645 -11.77 -13.45 -23.63
C LYS A 645 -12.49 -12.41 -22.77
N LEU A 646 -11.73 -11.66 -21.97
CA LEU A 646 -12.29 -10.66 -21.03
C LEU A 646 -12.85 -9.43 -21.75
N GLY A 647 -12.27 -9.03 -22.87
CA GLY A 647 -12.45 -7.68 -23.43
C GLY A 647 -11.58 -6.66 -22.68
N LYS A 648 -11.35 -5.48 -23.28
CA LYS A 648 -10.36 -4.51 -22.82
C LYS A 648 -10.60 -4.02 -21.37
N GLU A 649 -11.83 -3.63 -21.05
CA GLU A 649 -12.18 -3.06 -19.72
C GLU A 649 -12.02 -4.09 -18.60
N LEU A 650 -12.61 -5.28 -18.74
CA LEU A 650 -12.50 -6.34 -17.73
C LEU A 650 -11.07 -6.90 -17.64
N PHE A 651 -10.31 -6.89 -18.74
CA PHE A 651 -8.89 -7.21 -18.71
C PHE A 651 -8.09 -6.19 -17.88
N GLU A 652 -8.32 -4.89 -18.06
CA GLU A 652 -7.68 -3.84 -17.24
C GLU A 652 -7.98 -4.04 -15.75
N ASN A 653 -9.24 -4.32 -15.40
CA ASN A 653 -9.65 -4.60 -14.02
C ASN A 653 -8.96 -5.84 -13.45
N TYR A 654 -8.87 -6.91 -14.25
CA TYR A 654 -8.22 -8.15 -13.84
C TYR A 654 -6.70 -7.99 -13.60
N VAL A 655 -6.00 -7.25 -14.48
CA VAL A 655 -4.54 -7.05 -14.34
C VAL A 655 -4.16 -5.93 -13.38
N PHE A 656 -5.11 -5.11 -12.93
CA PHE A 656 -4.90 -4.18 -11.83
C PHE A 656 -4.56 -4.92 -10.52
N LEU A 657 -5.17 -6.08 -10.30
CA LEU A 657 -4.98 -6.93 -9.12
C LEU A 657 -3.75 -7.86 -9.29
N LYS A 658 -2.54 -7.33 -9.45
CA LYS A 658 -1.36 -8.05 -9.98
C LYS A 658 -1.03 -9.40 -9.33
N ASN A 659 -1.25 -9.56 -8.03
CA ASN A 659 -1.06 -10.84 -7.32
C ASN A 659 -1.95 -11.97 -7.86
N ILE A 660 -3.07 -11.63 -8.51
CA ILE A 660 -4.02 -12.55 -9.14
C ILE A 660 -3.47 -13.12 -10.47
N PRO A 661 -3.25 -12.33 -11.54
CA PRO A 661 -2.77 -12.87 -12.82
C PRO A 661 -1.42 -13.56 -12.71
N VAL A 662 -0.50 -13.07 -11.84
CA VAL A 662 0.81 -13.73 -11.63
C VAL A 662 0.63 -15.16 -11.13
N ARG A 663 -0.18 -15.37 -10.09
CA ARG A 663 -0.46 -16.72 -9.55
C ARG A 663 -1.29 -17.56 -10.51
N THR A 664 -2.28 -16.96 -11.16
CA THR A 664 -3.11 -17.64 -12.15
C THR A 664 -2.26 -18.16 -13.31
N VAL A 665 -1.35 -17.36 -13.88
CA VAL A 665 -0.48 -17.83 -14.96
C VAL A 665 0.48 -18.93 -14.51
N SER A 666 1.08 -18.82 -13.32
CA SER A 666 1.90 -19.93 -12.78
C SER A 666 1.10 -21.24 -12.70
N LYS A 667 -0.13 -21.20 -12.16
CA LYS A 667 -1.07 -22.34 -12.14
C LYS A 667 -1.33 -22.88 -13.56
N LEU A 668 -1.70 -22.01 -14.50
CA LEU A 668 -2.04 -22.39 -15.88
C LEU A 668 -0.85 -23.02 -16.61
N LEU A 669 0.36 -22.50 -16.42
CA LEU A 669 1.57 -23.05 -17.04
C LEU A 669 1.87 -24.46 -16.54
N ARG A 670 1.64 -24.75 -15.26
CA ARG A 670 1.81 -26.08 -14.66
C ARG A 670 0.79 -27.11 -15.18
N GLU A 671 -0.47 -26.71 -15.35
CA GLU A 671 -1.58 -27.64 -15.70
C GLU A 671 -1.80 -27.81 -17.21
N SER A 672 -1.54 -26.80 -18.04
CA SER A 672 -1.70 -26.77 -19.52
C SER A 672 -3.08 -27.08 -20.11
N SER A 673 -4.07 -27.50 -19.31
CA SER A 673 -5.38 -27.97 -19.80
C SER A 673 -6.47 -26.92 -19.91
N SER A 674 -6.18 -25.67 -19.54
CA SER A 674 -7.18 -24.59 -19.53
C SER A 674 -7.60 -24.17 -20.93
N TRP A 675 -8.89 -23.83 -21.05
CA TRP A 675 -9.47 -23.25 -22.26
C TRP A 675 -8.91 -21.85 -22.58
N LEU A 676 -8.22 -21.20 -21.64
CA LEU A 676 -7.60 -19.89 -21.86
C LEU A 676 -6.43 -19.93 -22.85
N PHE A 677 -5.82 -21.12 -23.05
CA PHE A 677 -4.81 -21.33 -24.08
C PHE A 677 -5.39 -21.47 -25.51
N ASP A 678 -6.72 -21.51 -25.65
CA ASP A 678 -7.40 -21.65 -26.93
C ASP A 678 -7.37 -20.32 -27.70
N ILE A 679 -6.21 -20.01 -28.29
CA ILE A 679 -6.02 -18.88 -29.21
C ILE A 679 -5.94 -19.32 -30.68
N THR A 680 -5.83 -20.63 -30.93
CA THR A 680 -5.76 -21.28 -32.25
C THR A 680 -6.62 -22.56 -32.26
N GLY A 681 -6.66 -23.26 -33.41
CA GLY A 681 -7.40 -24.51 -33.60
C GLY A 681 -6.65 -25.80 -33.25
N SER A 682 -5.48 -25.77 -32.59
CA SER A 682 -4.76 -27.00 -32.20
C SER A 682 -5.57 -27.82 -31.20
N GLU A 683 -5.60 -29.15 -31.30
CA GLU A 683 -6.27 -30.01 -30.30
C GLU A 683 -5.34 -30.45 -29.16
N ASN A 684 -4.02 -30.30 -29.33
CA ASN A 684 -3.03 -30.69 -28.32
C ASN A 684 -2.87 -29.60 -27.25
N LYS A 685 -3.26 -29.91 -26.01
CA LYS A 685 -3.20 -28.99 -24.85
C LYS A 685 -1.82 -28.36 -24.60
N ILE A 686 -0.75 -29.16 -24.69
CA ILE A 686 0.62 -28.67 -24.50
C ILE A 686 1.00 -27.72 -25.65
N GLU A 687 0.62 -28.07 -26.89
CA GLU A 687 0.90 -27.22 -28.03
C GLU A 687 0.15 -25.90 -27.96
N LYS A 688 -1.12 -25.88 -27.52
CA LYS A 688 -1.87 -24.64 -27.28
C LYS A 688 -1.13 -23.69 -26.34
N ARG A 689 -0.64 -24.22 -25.20
CA ARG A 689 0.21 -23.44 -24.26
C ARG A 689 1.47 -22.93 -24.95
N ASN A 690 2.18 -23.79 -25.67
CA ASN A 690 3.43 -23.44 -26.34
C ASN A 690 3.22 -22.38 -27.44
N GLU A 691 2.10 -22.41 -28.15
CA GLU A 691 1.74 -21.40 -29.15
C GLU A 691 1.50 -20.04 -28.51
N VAL A 692 0.77 -19.97 -27.39
CA VAL A 692 0.62 -18.72 -26.62
C VAL A 692 1.98 -18.19 -26.19
N LEU A 693 2.85 -19.04 -25.64
CA LEU A 693 4.20 -18.64 -25.20
C LEU A 693 5.05 -18.08 -26.35
N ARG A 694 5.05 -18.75 -27.50
CA ARG A 694 5.77 -18.27 -28.69
C ARG A 694 5.21 -16.94 -29.19
N LYS A 695 3.88 -16.82 -29.28
CA LYS A 695 3.21 -15.59 -29.69
C LYS A 695 3.56 -14.43 -28.75
N SER A 696 3.53 -14.64 -27.44
CA SER A 696 3.84 -13.60 -26.45
C SER A 696 5.29 -13.14 -26.52
N LEU A 697 6.25 -14.03 -26.77
CA LEU A 697 7.64 -13.62 -26.98
C LEU A 697 7.77 -12.79 -28.26
N LYS A 698 7.13 -13.21 -29.35
CA LYS A 698 7.15 -12.48 -30.61
C LYS A 698 6.57 -11.06 -30.45
N ASP A 699 5.39 -10.95 -29.86
CA ASP A 699 4.74 -9.65 -29.65
C ASP A 699 5.58 -8.73 -28.74
N ALA A 700 6.24 -9.30 -27.73
CA ALA A 700 7.16 -8.57 -26.86
C ALA A 700 8.36 -8.01 -27.63
N LEU A 701 9.03 -8.82 -28.46
CA LEU A 701 10.16 -8.35 -29.28
C LEU A 701 9.74 -7.23 -30.26
N GLU A 702 8.56 -7.37 -30.87
CA GLU A 702 8.00 -6.33 -31.75
C GLU A 702 7.68 -5.03 -30.97
N SER A 703 7.12 -5.16 -29.75
CA SER A 703 6.82 -4.02 -28.87
C SER A 703 8.07 -3.22 -28.52
N ILE A 704 9.14 -3.93 -28.09
CA ILE A 704 10.40 -3.32 -27.67
C ILE A 704 11.05 -2.57 -28.83
N LYS A 705 11.13 -3.17 -30.02
CA LYS A 705 11.68 -2.50 -31.21
C LYS A 705 10.92 -1.23 -31.55
N ALA A 706 9.58 -1.32 -31.52
CA ALA A 706 8.73 -0.18 -31.80
C ALA A 706 8.79 0.90 -30.72
N GLY A 707 9.13 0.56 -29.47
CA GLY A 707 9.23 1.51 -28.35
C GLY A 707 10.63 2.16 -28.22
N SER A 708 11.69 1.37 -28.37
CA SER A 708 13.08 1.82 -28.20
C SER A 708 13.67 2.44 -29.47
N GLY A 709 13.17 2.06 -30.66
CA GLY A 709 13.83 2.37 -31.93
C GLY A 709 15.14 1.61 -32.17
N GLU A 710 15.53 0.72 -31.26
CA GLU A 710 16.73 -0.12 -31.36
C GLU A 710 16.33 -1.55 -31.75
N ASN A 711 16.93 -2.06 -32.83
CA ASN A 711 16.60 -3.37 -33.39
C ASN A 711 17.52 -4.49 -32.88
N ASP A 712 18.69 -4.15 -32.33
CA ASP A 712 19.60 -5.14 -31.73
C ASP A 712 19.24 -5.36 -30.25
N PHE A 713 18.61 -6.51 -29.97
CA PHE A 713 18.16 -6.88 -28.62
C PHE A 713 19.26 -6.89 -27.56
N ARG A 714 20.54 -6.95 -27.96
CA ARG A 714 21.68 -6.96 -27.04
C ARG A 714 21.97 -5.59 -26.42
N LYS A 715 21.43 -4.52 -27.01
CA LYS A 715 21.61 -3.14 -26.54
C LYS A 715 20.45 -2.65 -25.67
N TRP A 716 19.37 -3.41 -25.58
CA TRP A 716 18.24 -3.08 -24.73
C TRP A 716 18.63 -3.09 -23.26
N ARG A 717 18.08 -2.18 -22.49
CA ARG A 717 18.34 -2.06 -21.05
C ARG A 717 17.01 -1.93 -20.31
N TRP A 718 16.83 -2.75 -19.28
CA TRP A 718 15.64 -2.71 -18.43
C TRP A 718 15.40 -1.32 -17.83
N GLY A 719 16.45 -0.65 -17.36
CA GLY A 719 16.42 0.68 -16.75
C GLY A 719 16.10 1.82 -17.73
N ASP A 720 16.11 1.59 -19.05
CA ASP A 720 15.68 2.61 -20.01
C ASP A 720 14.17 2.86 -19.90
N VAL A 721 13.39 1.80 -19.61
CA VAL A 721 11.93 1.82 -19.46
C VAL A 721 11.47 1.67 -18.00
N HIS A 722 12.23 0.97 -17.16
CA HIS A 722 11.92 0.76 -15.75
C HIS A 722 12.63 1.79 -14.88
N LYS A 723 11.91 2.87 -14.59
CA LYS A 723 12.40 4.00 -13.80
C LYS A 723 11.46 4.27 -12.64
N VAL A 724 11.99 4.77 -11.53
CA VAL A 724 11.20 5.20 -10.39
C VAL A 724 11.05 6.72 -10.40
N LEU A 725 9.81 7.19 -10.34
CA LEU A 725 9.47 8.60 -10.14
C LEU A 725 8.65 8.74 -8.86
N ILE A 726 9.28 9.25 -7.80
CA ILE A 726 8.63 9.48 -6.52
C ILE A 726 7.89 10.81 -6.61
N ARG A 727 6.55 10.75 -6.58
CA ARG A 727 5.71 11.92 -6.83
C ARG A 727 5.33 12.67 -5.56
N HIS A 728 5.34 13.99 -5.67
CA HIS A 728 4.63 14.87 -4.76
C HIS A 728 3.23 15.14 -5.34
N PRO A 729 2.16 15.28 -4.54
CA PRO A 729 0.82 15.51 -5.07
C PRO A 729 0.68 16.75 -6.00
N LEU A 730 1.39 17.85 -5.68
CA LEU A 730 1.47 19.03 -6.57
C LEU A 730 2.28 18.81 -7.86
N GLY A 731 3.05 17.71 -7.95
CA GLY A 731 3.82 17.35 -9.13
C GLY A 731 2.96 16.90 -10.32
N SER A 732 1.65 16.72 -10.11
CA SER A 732 0.65 16.56 -11.17
C SER A 732 0.52 17.82 -12.04
N VAL A 733 0.88 18.99 -11.51
CA VAL A 733 0.96 20.24 -12.27
C VAL A 733 2.29 20.26 -13.05
N PRO A 734 2.28 20.26 -14.40
CA PRO A 734 3.51 20.11 -15.19
C PRO A 734 4.60 21.15 -14.86
N ALA A 735 4.19 22.38 -14.53
CA ALA A 735 5.11 23.45 -14.15
C ALA A 735 5.82 23.23 -12.81
N LEU A 736 5.26 22.41 -11.91
CA LEU A 736 5.83 22.11 -10.59
C LEU A 736 6.53 20.75 -10.57
N SER A 737 6.18 19.82 -11.46
CA SER A 737 6.64 18.43 -11.49
C SER A 737 8.15 18.27 -11.23
N GLN A 738 9.01 18.95 -12.00
CA GLN A 738 10.46 18.84 -11.86
C GLN A 738 11.02 19.46 -10.57
N MET A 739 10.25 20.32 -9.90
CA MET A 739 10.68 21.00 -8.67
C MET A 739 10.33 20.23 -7.40
N VAL A 740 9.29 19.38 -7.45
CA VAL A 740 8.78 18.64 -6.28
C VAL A 740 8.92 17.13 -6.41
N ASN A 741 8.94 16.55 -7.61
CA ASN A 741 9.15 15.11 -7.75
C ASN A 741 10.64 14.74 -7.59
N ILE A 742 10.91 13.49 -7.23
CA ILE A 742 12.27 12.93 -7.11
C ILE A 742 12.42 11.83 -8.17
N GLY A 743 13.47 11.93 -8.98
CA GLY A 743 13.67 11.11 -10.18
C GLY A 743 13.19 11.80 -11.47
N PRO A 744 12.97 11.05 -12.56
CA PRO A 744 13.01 9.59 -12.65
C PRO A 744 14.45 9.03 -12.63
N ASP A 745 14.66 7.94 -11.89
CA ASP A 745 15.95 7.22 -11.82
C ASP A 745 15.80 5.77 -12.28
N GLU A 746 16.82 5.19 -12.91
CA GLU A 746 16.82 3.75 -13.29
C GLU A 746 16.74 2.87 -12.04
N ILE A 747 15.95 1.80 -12.09
CA ILE A 747 15.80 0.88 -10.96
C ILE A 747 15.88 -0.59 -11.43
N SER A 748 16.41 -1.45 -10.55
CA SER A 748 16.46 -2.91 -10.76
C SER A 748 15.36 -3.59 -9.95
N GLY A 749 15.04 -4.84 -10.29
CA GLY A 749 13.94 -5.59 -9.68
C GLY A 749 12.69 -5.60 -10.56
N ASN A 750 11.66 -6.27 -10.05
CA ASN A 750 10.28 -6.22 -10.56
C ASN A 750 9.29 -6.47 -9.39
N GLY A 751 8.01 -6.69 -9.68
CA GLY A 751 7.00 -6.92 -8.64
C GLY A 751 7.13 -8.23 -7.85
N THR A 752 8.01 -9.17 -8.25
CA THR A 752 8.15 -10.48 -7.59
C THR A 752 9.53 -10.74 -6.98
N THR A 753 10.48 -9.82 -7.14
CA THR A 753 11.79 -9.85 -6.47
C THR A 753 11.69 -9.39 -5.01
N ILE A 754 12.65 -9.76 -4.16
CA ILE A 754 12.67 -9.31 -2.74
C ILE A 754 12.76 -7.78 -2.70
N ALA A 755 13.71 -7.23 -3.46
CA ALA A 755 13.75 -5.81 -3.79
C ALA A 755 12.61 -5.48 -4.77
N ASN A 756 11.41 -5.32 -4.23
CA ASN A 756 10.22 -5.08 -5.03
C ASN A 756 10.33 -3.74 -5.77
N ALA A 757 10.13 -3.77 -7.08
CA ALA A 757 10.10 -2.62 -7.98
C ALA A 757 8.94 -2.80 -8.96
N GLU A 758 7.72 -2.60 -8.46
CA GLU A 758 6.49 -2.96 -9.16
C GLU A 758 6.00 -1.85 -10.11
N TYR A 759 5.58 -2.25 -11.32
CA TYR A 759 5.04 -1.39 -12.39
C TYR A 759 3.66 -1.84 -12.86
N SER A 760 2.85 -0.93 -13.42
CA SER A 760 1.47 -1.22 -13.84
C SER A 760 1.46 -2.08 -15.11
N PHE A 761 0.82 -3.25 -15.08
CA PHE A 761 0.70 -4.11 -16.27
C PHE A 761 -0.08 -3.43 -17.39
N PHE A 762 -1.11 -2.66 -17.05
CA PHE A 762 -1.89 -1.93 -18.03
C PHE A 762 -1.08 -0.78 -18.66
N SER A 763 -0.40 0.03 -17.85
CA SER A 763 0.44 1.13 -18.35
C SER A 763 1.60 0.59 -19.20
N ALA A 764 2.19 -0.54 -18.81
CA ALA A 764 3.22 -1.22 -19.59
C ALA A 764 2.70 -1.66 -20.97
N LEU A 765 1.49 -2.24 -21.05
CA LEU A 765 0.88 -2.68 -22.32
C LEU A 765 0.44 -1.52 -23.22
N GLU A 766 -0.25 -0.53 -22.66
CA GLU A 766 -0.92 0.52 -23.45
C GLU A 766 -0.04 1.74 -23.70
N LYS A 767 0.90 2.03 -22.79
CA LYS A 767 1.78 3.21 -22.86
C LYS A 767 3.26 2.85 -23.02
N LYS A 768 3.63 1.57 -22.99
CA LYS A 768 5.02 1.10 -22.94
C LYS A 768 5.79 1.68 -21.75
N ASP A 769 5.06 1.87 -20.66
CA ASP A 769 5.55 2.52 -19.46
C ASP A 769 5.69 1.51 -18.33
N PHE A 770 6.93 1.18 -18.02
CA PHE A 770 7.30 0.28 -16.93
C PHE A 770 7.70 1.05 -15.68
N GLU A 771 7.19 2.26 -15.46
CA GLU A 771 7.52 3.04 -14.27
C GLU A 771 7.25 2.26 -12.96
N CYS A 772 8.27 2.20 -12.10
CA CYS A 772 8.18 1.70 -10.74
C CYS A 772 7.47 2.75 -9.87
N TYR A 773 6.23 2.48 -9.47
CA TYR A 773 5.49 3.34 -8.54
C TYR A 773 5.35 2.72 -7.14
N LEU A 774 5.60 1.42 -6.99
CA LEU A 774 5.52 0.69 -5.72
C LEU A 774 6.84 -0.04 -5.47
N GLY A 775 7.33 0.05 -4.24
CA GLY A 775 8.55 -0.61 -3.79
C GLY A 775 8.75 -0.43 -2.29
N ALA A 776 9.94 -0.76 -1.78
CA ALA A 776 10.27 -0.60 -0.36
C ALA A 776 10.08 0.86 0.13
N SER A 777 8.96 1.10 0.82
CA SER A 777 8.56 2.42 1.33
C SER A 777 9.39 2.87 2.54
N MET A 778 10.06 1.92 3.17
CA MET A 778 11.22 2.08 4.06
C MET A 778 11.98 0.76 4.06
N ARG A 779 13.22 0.76 4.54
CA ARG A 779 13.91 -0.48 4.94
C ARG A 779 14.42 -0.33 6.36
N PHE A 780 14.31 -1.39 7.16
CA PHE A 780 14.68 -1.43 8.57
C PHE A 780 15.38 -2.74 8.91
N ILE A 781 16.51 -2.67 9.61
CA ILE A 781 17.23 -3.83 10.15
C ILE A 781 17.69 -3.52 11.56
N VAL A 782 17.46 -4.45 12.48
CA VAL A 782 17.91 -4.36 13.88
C VAL A 782 18.60 -5.65 14.32
N ASP A 783 19.70 -5.48 15.04
CA ASP A 783 20.49 -6.54 15.65
C ASP A 783 20.31 -6.51 17.16
N MET A 784 19.72 -7.57 17.73
CA MET A 784 19.48 -7.65 19.17
C MET A 784 20.76 -7.85 19.99
N SER A 785 21.93 -8.06 19.36
CA SER A 785 23.23 -8.03 20.03
C SER A 785 23.77 -6.62 20.27
N ASP A 786 23.36 -5.64 19.46
CA ASP A 786 23.73 -4.23 19.59
C ASP A 786 22.54 -3.30 19.36
N LEU A 787 21.86 -2.97 20.45
CA LEU A 787 20.75 -2.03 20.48
C LEU A 787 21.20 -0.56 20.58
N SER A 788 22.48 -0.24 20.39
CA SER A 788 22.97 1.14 20.36
C SER A 788 22.63 1.86 19.05
N SER A 789 22.31 1.12 17.99
CA SER A 789 21.92 1.66 16.69
C SER A 789 21.03 0.69 15.91
N TYR A 790 20.50 1.13 14.78
CA TYR A 790 19.83 0.29 13.80
C TYR A 790 20.08 0.82 12.39
N GLN A 791 19.81 0.01 11.36
CA GLN A 791 19.98 0.40 9.97
C GLN A 791 18.63 0.77 9.37
N SER A 792 18.58 1.90 8.67
CA SER A 792 17.35 2.33 8.00
C SER A 792 17.64 3.10 6.71
N VAL A 793 16.62 3.23 5.86
CA VAL A 793 16.61 4.17 4.74
C VAL A 793 15.17 4.44 4.26
N LEU A 794 14.88 5.68 3.87
CA LEU A 794 13.64 6.09 3.21
C LEU A 794 13.87 6.35 1.70
N PRO A 795 12.85 6.13 0.84
CA PRO A 795 12.95 6.40 -0.60
C PRO A 795 13.02 7.91 -0.91
N SER A 796 12.42 8.76 -0.06
CA SER A 796 12.65 10.21 0.01
C SER A 796 13.44 10.57 1.28
N GLY A 797 13.51 11.84 1.67
CA GLY A 797 14.01 12.24 2.98
C GLY A 797 12.93 12.35 4.07
N GLN A 798 13.34 12.84 5.25
CA GLN A 798 12.50 13.03 6.43
C GLN A 798 11.50 14.19 6.30
N SER A 799 11.86 15.28 5.60
CA SER A 799 11.07 16.50 5.48
C SER A 799 10.07 16.43 4.32
N GLY A 800 8.88 17.00 4.52
CA GLY A 800 7.88 17.22 3.48
C GLY A 800 8.02 18.52 2.71
N GLN A 801 8.94 19.41 3.08
CA GLN A 801 9.09 20.70 2.43
C GLN A 801 10.01 20.59 1.19
N PRO A 802 9.52 20.90 -0.02
CA PRO A 802 10.36 20.90 -1.22
C PRO A 802 11.60 21.77 -1.04
N GLN A 803 12.75 21.31 -1.54
CA GLN A 803 14.07 21.93 -1.41
C GLN A 803 14.70 21.94 0.00
N HIS A 804 14.03 21.41 1.02
CA HIS A 804 14.68 21.19 2.31
C HIS A 804 15.85 20.21 2.13
N SER A 805 16.92 20.38 2.91
CA SER A 805 18.10 19.50 2.82
C SER A 805 17.71 18.04 3.03
N ASN A 806 16.82 17.76 3.99
CA ASN A 806 16.27 16.43 4.24
C ASN A 806 14.99 16.08 3.44
N TYR A 807 14.74 16.68 2.28
CA TYR A 807 13.58 16.34 1.43
C TYR A 807 13.80 15.06 0.61
N LYS A 808 15.03 14.85 0.14
CA LYS A 808 15.41 13.74 -0.76
C LYS A 808 16.83 13.22 -0.53
N ASP A 809 17.42 13.54 0.61
CA ASP A 809 18.80 13.21 0.99
C ASP A 809 19.08 11.70 1.11
N GLN A 810 18.05 10.89 1.39
CA GLN A 810 18.20 9.44 1.50
C GLN A 810 17.95 8.68 0.18
N ASN A 811 17.38 9.35 -0.83
CA ASN A 811 16.94 8.70 -2.08
C ASN A 811 18.09 7.97 -2.79
N ARG A 812 19.28 8.57 -2.85
CA ARG A 812 20.46 7.94 -3.45
C ARG A 812 20.88 6.67 -2.71
N LEU A 813 20.86 6.69 -1.37
CA LEU A 813 21.18 5.50 -0.57
C LEU A 813 20.18 4.39 -0.87
N TRP A 814 18.88 4.74 -0.86
CA TRP A 814 17.80 3.80 -1.13
C TRP A 814 17.89 3.15 -2.52
N LEU A 815 18.18 3.95 -3.55
CA LEU A 815 18.35 3.49 -4.95
C LEU A 815 19.51 2.50 -5.11
N HIS A 816 20.60 2.68 -4.35
CA HIS A 816 21.79 1.85 -4.45
C HIS A 816 21.86 0.73 -3.40
N GLY A 817 20.79 0.51 -2.63
CA GLY A 817 20.74 -0.51 -1.59
C GLY A 817 21.64 -0.21 -0.38
N GLU A 818 21.97 1.05 -0.18
CA GLU A 818 22.73 1.56 0.96
C GLU A 818 21.80 2.02 2.08
N TYR A 819 22.35 2.12 3.30
CA TYR A 819 21.60 2.39 4.52
C TYR A 819 22.34 3.43 5.35
N LYS A 820 21.57 4.23 6.10
CA LYS A 820 22.12 5.01 7.21
C LYS A 820 22.08 4.18 8.49
N THR A 821 23.03 4.48 9.38
CA THR A 821 23.02 3.98 10.76
C THR A 821 22.41 5.05 11.65
N VAL A 822 21.29 4.75 12.29
CA VAL A 822 20.66 5.66 13.24
C VAL A 822 21.07 5.27 14.65
N LEU A 823 21.78 6.17 15.31
CA LEU A 823 22.20 6.00 16.69
C LEU A 823 20.99 6.12 17.62
N ARG A 824 20.92 5.28 18.64
CA ARG A 824 19.89 5.38 19.68
C ARG A 824 20.39 6.12 20.91
N ASP A 825 21.71 6.15 21.14
CA ASP A 825 22.32 6.78 22.31
C ASP A 825 22.41 8.31 22.17
N ASN A 826 21.66 9.02 23.00
CA ASN A 826 21.57 10.48 22.96
C ASN A 826 22.88 11.15 23.40
N GLU A 827 23.68 10.54 24.28
CA GLU A 827 24.95 11.14 24.72
C GLU A 827 25.99 11.11 23.59
N ARG A 828 26.05 10.02 22.84
CA ARG A 828 26.86 9.93 21.61
C ARG A 828 26.40 10.95 20.57
N ILE A 829 25.10 11.15 20.43
CA ILE A 829 24.51 12.15 19.52
C ILE A 829 24.86 13.58 19.97
N LYS A 830 24.72 13.92 21.25
CA LYS A 830 25.02 15.25 21.82
C LYS A 830 26.49 15.64 21.64
N SER A 831 27.41 14.68 21.72
CA SER A 831 28.85 14.92 21.54
C SER A 831 29.28 15.38 20.13
N SER A 832 28.36 15.39 19.15
CA SER A 832 28.67 15.60 17.73
C SER A 832 28.25 16.97 17.15
N ASN A 833 28.13 18.03 17.96
CA ASN A 833 27.75 19.41 17.52
C ASN A 833 26.42 19.45 16.72
N ARG A 834 25.46 18.59 17.07
CA ARG A 834 24.18 18.49 16.37
C ARG A 834 23.20 19.61 16.71
N LYS A 835 22.20 19.78 15.83
CA LYS A 835 21.14 20.78 15.94
C LYS A 835 20.16 20.37 17.06
N VAL A 836 20.03 21.23 18.09
CA VAL A 836 19.21 20.97 19.28
C VAL A 836 18.11 22.02 19.43
N ILE A 837 16.87 21.57 19.51
CA ILE A 837 15.68 22.35 19.84
C ILE A 837 15.31 22.03 21.29
N LEU A 838 15.12 23.06 22.11
CA LEU A 838 14.63 22.93 23.48
C LEU A 838 13.23 23.54 23.57
N LEU A 839 12.22 22.72 23.78
CA LEU A 839 10.87 23.19 24.10
C LEU A 839 10.80 23.41 25.62
N ILE A 840 10.44 24.62 26.04
CA ILE A 840 10.27 24.95 27.47
C ILE A 840 8.82 25.38 27.75
N PRO A 841 8.27 25.03 28.93
CA PRO A 841 6.95 25.49 29.33
C PRO A 841 6.87 27.01 29.33
N SER A 842 5.80 27.56 28.73
CA SER A 842 5.51 29.01 28.73
C SER A 842 4.86 29.49 30.01
#